data_AF-A0A7M2WSP1-F1
#
_entry.id   AF-A0A7M2WSP1-F1
#
_cell.length_a   1.000
_cell.length_b   1.000
_cell.length_c   1.000
_cell.angle_alpha   90.00
_cell.angle_beta   90.00
_cell.angle_gamma   90.00
#
_symmetry.space_group_name_H-M   'P 1'
#
loop_
_entity.id
_entity.type
_entity.pdbx_description
1 polymer ?
#
loop_
_entity_poly.entity_id
_entity_poly.type
_entity_poly.pdbx_seq_one_letter_code
_entity_poly.pdbx_strand_id
1 'polypeptide(L)'
;MGIQMSGIQSLLSSRSRKSKVAAAVAATLETLENRQLFAGDLPIDIPPILDVPPILVSPPPPPSDTVLPTATLKLDDIKTAGGAFGTLVVRYEDAGGLDLKTIDIDDVSVLTPDGVSLPVTKVGPLDDKSTVNAYDAVYTFNAVGGAWDQTDNGAYTVTVKPRMVADAAGNLVGSVTGTLKVDIAPPVVPPVVPPVVPPVVPPTVPPTVPPTVPPVVPPVVPPTVPPTVPPTVPPPPTGDTTAPTAVISPISAVDKAGFSPKTVTVTYQDNDSVDVQSIGVGDLSVVGPGGSPLAVTGVSVQPNSDSEKITAVYTLLAPGSSWDINDNGDYTVTLNADAVKDVSGNGVATISSSFNVAVPPPAPVIDDSFSGGGVLNTGFVAEGSAALADGKLLVVGRQGDLAAGSSQYVVKKLNTDGSTDTSFGRGGVVVSAPGGNEAAFSVAIGLDGSIFIAGTKNGDLVVTKLKSSGSIDSKFGEQGQAVVNLGASDDRAYSVAIGPDGSVVAVGSSGSTFALVKFTAKGELDGSFGTSGIVTGGPTWPGVCSSVAVLADGRIVCGGSTGDNVIVYRLTASGGWDGSLSDDGQLNVPGMKARTDLNGADNTVGIALQGDKLLVTGRHNGDFAVARLNADGSLDGTFGDGGIKVVDIGGDDDADQVIVQPTGQIFIIGTSEQGANIRLGIVVLDANGSLDPSFGVNGVATVDSGFQGAGKALHIGTLVVRAFASAQSNGQVVVGAGQNNNTPQEAGSGLRRLNVPGSGLLGRFGTVNGSNRKLSFVDNDGTRVTIQMVNGTGKALYDGSVVDLEISDSSEASKVIIKTVGGDGKVSIRHVELAGGIGVFNAKTATISGAFTSPGKVQKVMLRSLDGGTLAAGGGIGQLLVGGEVKNSVVLAGASLGADNALGGTGVNADVFSAAAITAINVKGAVRGSVIAAGLSTANATLLDAGDTILDPATSVIGSVFAKGGVDAASKIVAGAIGKAKIPDLIDTATDPRFQF
;
A
#
# COMPACT_ATOMS: atom_id res chain seq x y z
N MET A 1 -56.48 11.91 34.11
CA MET A 1 -56.12 13.22 34.71
C MET A 1 -54.81 13.66 34.07
N GLY A 2 -54.59 14.89 33.59
CA GLY A 2 -55.53 15.98 33.31
C GLY A 2 -54.91 17.37 33.46
N ILE A 3 -54.91 18.18 32.38
CA ILE A 3 -54.54 19.63 32.28
C ILE A 3 -53.04 19.91 32.63
N GLN A 4 -52.27 20.82 32.00
CA GLN A 4 -52.54 21.96 31.11
C GLN A 4 -51.60 22.07 29.88
N MET A 5 -52.07 22.82 28.87
CA MET A 5 -51.25 23.58 27.92
C MET A 5 -51.50 25.08 28.12
N SER A 6 -50.44 25.90 28.07
CA SER A 6 -50.47 27.36 27.86
C SER A 6 -49.04 27.83 27.54
N GLY A 7 -48.76 28.79 26.63
CA GLY A 7 -49.65 29.64 25.84
C GLY A 7 -49.12 29.92 24.41
N ILE A 8 -49.72 30.89 23.71
CA ILE A 8 -49.67 31.06 22.24
C ILE A 8 -49.47 32.55 21.85
N GLN A 9 -49.04 32.81 20.60
CA GLN A 9 -48.89 34.12 19.90
C GLN A 9 -47.66 34.97 20.31
N SER A 10 -47.12 35.87 19.46
CA SER A 10 -47.55 36.41 18.15
C SER A 10 -46.42 36.24 17.11
N LEU A 11 -46.59 35.86 15.83
CA LEU A 11 -47.47 36.31 14.73
C LEU A 11 -47.11 37.71 14.18
N LEU A 12 -46.47 37.74 12.98
CA LEU A 12 -46.45 38.75 11.89
C LEU A 12 -45.23 38.48 10.97
N SER A 13 -45.39 37.77 9.83
CA SER A 13 -45.52 38.32 8.46
C SER A 13 -44.23 38.97 7.88
N SER A 14 -43.78 38.68 6.64
CA SER A 14 -44.59 38.37 5.44
C SER A 14 -43.87 37.63 4.29
N ARG A 15 -44.67 36.85 3.53
CA ARG A 15 -44.68 36.57 2.05
C ARG A 15 -43.42 36.86 1.20
N SER A 16 -43.02 36.08 0.19
CA SER A 16 -43.43 34.78 -0.42
C SER A 16 -42.36 34.37 -1.48
N ARG A 17 -42.29 33.21 -2.16
CA ARG A 17 -43.33 32.48 -2.94
C ARG A 17 -42.73 31.19 -3.56
N LYS A 18 -43.47 30.06 -3.57
CA LYS A 18 -43.18 28.78 -4.31
C LYS A 18 -41.94 27.99 -3.79
N SER A 19 -41.81 26.67 -3.99
CA SER A 19 -42.55 25.75 -4.88
C SER A 19 -43.11 24.48 -4.17
N LYS A 20 -43.75 23.58 -4.92
CA LYS A 20 -44.57 22.46 -4.43
C LYS A 20 -43.74 21.16 -4.28
N VAL A 21 -43.84 20.44 -3.16
CA VAL A 21 -44.09 18.97 -3.03
C VAL A 21 -44.49 18.67 -1.56
N ALA A 22 -45.79 18.65 -1.20
CA ALA A 22 -46.26 18.22 0.14
C ALA A 22 -47.81 18.11 0.23
N ALA A 23 -48.48 17.30 -0.60
CA ALA A 23 -49.94 17.09 -0.51
C ALA A 23 -50.42 15.83 -1.26
N ALA A 24 -50.16 14.62 -0.73
CA ALA A 24 -50.59 13.36 -1.37
C ALA A 24 -50.78 12.13 -0.46
N VAL A 25 -50.31 12.13 0.81
CA VAL A 25 -50.19 10.91 1.63
C VAL A 25 -50.86 11.08 3.01
N ALA A 26 -52.13 11.45 3.01
CA ALA A 26 -52.89 11.73 4.25
C ALA A 26 -54.41 11.44 4.13
N ALA A 27 -54.82 10.46 3.30
CA ALA A 27 -56.23 10.25 2.98
C ALA A 27 -56.63 8.79 2.62
N THR A 28 -55.90 7.77 3.07
CA THR A 28 -56.24 6.35 2.76
C THR A 28 -55.87 5.33 3.85
N LEU A 29 -55.99 5.69 5.13
CA LEU A 29 -55.65 4.79 6.24
C LEU A 29 -56.74 4.71 7.33
N GLU A 30 -58.01 4.64 6.93
CA GLU A 30 -59.14 4.58 7.87
C GLU A 30 -60.33 3.76 7.34
N THR A 31 -60.13 2.48 7.02
CA THR A 31 -61.15 1.40 7.05
C THR A 31 -60.51 0.04 6.74
N LEU A 32 -60.10 -0.75 7.75
CA LEU A 32 -59.93 -2.21 7.62
C LEU A 32 -59.81 -2.95 8.96
N GLU A 33 -60.65 -2.59 9.94
CA GLU A 33 -60.88 -3.42 11.13
C GLU A 33 -62.28 -4.04 11.12
N ASN A 34 -62.41 -5.21 11.73
CA ASN A 34 -63.65 -5.94 12.02
C ASN A 34 -64.52 -6.39 10.83
N ARG A 35 -64.38 -7.67 10.44
CA ARG A 35 -65.49 -8.65 10.48
C ARG A 35 -65.02 -10.09 10.31
N GLN A 36 -65.23 -10.91 11.34
CA GLN A 36 -65.50 -12.35 11.17
C GLN A 36 -67.02 -12.56 11.04
N LEU A 37 -67.44 -13.58 10.29
CA LEU A 37 -68.71 -14.30 10.45
C LEU A 37 -68.67 -15.62 9.68
N PHE A 38 -69.48 -16.60 10.10
CA PHE A 38 -69.42 -18.01 9.67
C PHE A 38 -70.58 -18.41 8.74
N ALA A 39 -70.32 -19.45 7.92
CA ALA A 39 -71.24 -20.45 7.37
C ALA A 39 -72.28 -20.06 6.30
N GLY A 40 -72.60 -21.04 5.43
CA GLY A 40 -73.78 -21.04 4.55
C GLY A 40 -73.53 -21.59 3.13
N ASP A 41 -73.89 -22.85 2.88
CA ASP A 41 -73.92 -23.44 1.53
C ASP A 41 -75.13 -22.96 0.70
N LEU A 42 -74.97 -22.90 -0.63
CA LEU A 42 -75.81 -23.55 -1.67
C LEU A 42 -75.58 -22.91 -3.08
N PRO A 43 -75.90 -23.60 -4.20
CA PRO A 43 -75.15 -23.43 -5.46
C PRO A 43 -75.85 -22.60 -6.56
N ILE A 44 -75.05 -22.16 -7.54
CA ILE A 44 -75.49 -21.83 -8.90
C ILE A 44 -74.53 -22.51 -9.89
N ASP A 45 -75.10 -23.09 -10.95
CA ASP A 45 -74.44 -23.92 -11.96
C ASP A 45 -74.08 -23.09 -13.21
N ILE A 46 -72.89 -23.30 -13.80
CA ILE A 46 -72.43 -22.66 -15.04
C ILE A 46 -71.63 -23.69 -15.88
N PRO A 47 -72.01 -23.94 -17.15
CA PRO A 47 -71.42 -24.97 -18.00
C PRO A 47 -69.99 -24.65 -18.50
N PRO A 48 -69.24 -25.65 -19.01
CA PRO A 48 -67.77 -25.62 -19.04
C PRO A 48 -67.16 -24.79 -20.18
N ILE A 49 -65.93 -24.32 -19.94
CA ILE A 49 -65.03 -23.72 -20.93
C ILE A 49 -63.78 -24.61 -21.08
N LEU A 50 -63.19 -24.56 -22.28
CA LEU A 50 -62.21 -25.49 -22.84
C LEU A 50 -60.78 -25.35 -22.25
N ASP A 51 -60.03 -26.45 -22.29
CA ASP A 51 -58.57 -26.62 -22.17
C ASP A 51 -57.77 -25.78 -21.17
N VAL A 52 -57.18 -26.48 -20.19
CA VAL A 52 -56.03 -26.01 -19.40
C VAL A 52 -54.81 -26.89 -19.77
N PRO A 53 -53.69 -26.31 -20.23
CA PRO A 53 -52.48 -27.08 -20.55
C PRO A 53 -51.84 -27.68 -19.29
N PRO A 54 -51.06 -28.77 -19.40
CA PRO A 54 -50.45 -29.43 -18.25
C PRO A 54 -49.50 -28.49 -17.51
N ILE A 55 -49.51 -28.58 -16.17
CA ILE A 55 -48.58 -27.85 -15.32
C ILE A 55 -47.16 -28.33 -15.60
N LEU A 56 -46.32 -27.45 -16.15
CA LEU A 56 -44.88 -27.67 -16.23
C LEU A 56 -44.29 -27.66 -14.83
N VAL A 57 -44.07 -28.85 -14.27
CA VAL A 57 -43.21 -29.02 -13.10
C VAL A 57 -41.78 -28.69 -13.55
N SER A 58 -41.19 -27.65 -12.95
CA SER A 58 -39.79 -27.30 -13.20
C SER A 58 -38.89 -28.51 -12.97
N PRO A 59 -37.94 -28.82 -13.87
CA PRO A 59 -36.92 -29.82 -13.55
C PRO A 59 -36.15 -29.38 -12.29
N PRO A 60 -35.66 -30.32 -11.46
CA PRO A 60 -34.76 -29.96 -10.37
C PRO A 60 -33.53 -29.24 -10.95
N PRO A 61 -32.92 -28.30 -10.20
CA PRO A 61 -31.67 -27.68 -10.63
C PRO A 61 -30.59 -28.76 -10.86
N PRO A 62 -29.68 -28.57 -11.82
CA PRO A 62 -28.53 -29.46 -11.96
C PRO A 62 -27.72 -29.48 -10.65
N PRO A 63 -26.98 -30.57 -10.35
CA PRO A 63 -26.07 -30.58 -9.21
C PRO A 63 -25.05 -29.46 -9.37
N SER A 64 -24.81 -28.70 -8.30
CA SER A 64 -23.66 -27.79 -8.22
C SER A 64 -22.38 -28.60 -8.21
N ASP A 65 -21.34 -28.14 -8.90
CA ASP A 65 -20.03 -28.78 -8.77
C ASP A 65 -19.47 -28.58 -7.35
N THR A 66 -18.74 -29.59 -6.89
CA THR A 66 -18.07 -29.63 -5.58
C THR A 66 -16.64 -30.15 -5.69
N VAL A 67 -16.12 -30.32 -6.91
CA VAL A 67 -14.68 -30.50 -7.16
C VAL A 67 -14.02 -29.13 -6.97
N LEU A 68 -12.76 -29.12 -6.51
CA LEU A 68 -12.00 -27.88 -6.40
C LEU A 68 -11.13 -27.68 -7.66
N PRO A 69 -11.10 -26.47 -8.24
CA PRO A 69 -10.17 -26.16 -9.32
C PRO A 69 -8.72 -26.27 -8.82
N THR A 70 -7.84 -26.75 -9.70
CA THR A 70 -6.43 -27.04 -9.38
C THR A 70 -5.48 -26.08 -10.10
N ALA A 71 -4.27 -25.92 -9.55
CA ALA A 71 -3.20 -25.15 -10.18
C ALA A 71 -1.89 -25.97 -10.23
N THR A 72 -1.06 -25.71 -11.23
CA THR A 72 0.29 -26.30 -11.38
C THR A 72 1.26 -25.24 -11.93
N LEU A 73 2.38 -25.04 -11.25
CA LEU A 73 3.45 -24.14 -11.71
C LEU A 73 4.36 -24.81 -12.74
N LYS A 74 4.65 -24.09 -13.82
CA LYS A 74 5.75 -24.36 -14.76
C LYS A 74 6.69 -23.17 -14.78
N LEU A 75 7.93 -23.41 -14.35
CA LEU A 75 8.99 -22.41 -14.20
C LEU A 75 10.18 -22.81 -15.08
N ASP A 76 10.68 -21.90 -15.91
CA ASP A 76 11.80 -22.13 -16.82
C ASP A 76 13.02 -21.29 -16.37
N ASP A 77 14.08 -21.93 -15.86
CA ASP A 77 15.28 -21.28 -15.29
C ASP A 77 15.94 -20.23 -16.21
N ILE A 78 16.38 -19.11 -15.63
CA ILE A 78 17.04 -18.00 -16.34
C ILE A 78 18.56 -18.19 -16.30
N LYS A 79 19.17 -18.45 -17.46
CA LYS A 79 20.59 -18.86 -17.58
C LYS A 79 21.43 -18.01 -18.55
N THR A 80 20.85 -16.94 -19.08
CA THR A 80 21.48 -16.03 -20.05
C THR A 80 21.38 -14.60 -19.58
N ALA A 81 22.49 -13.86 -19.66
CA ALA A 81 22.50 -12.42 -19.37
C ALA A 81 21.72 -11.63 -20.43
N GLY A 82 21.02 -10.59 -19.98
CA GLY A 82 20.18 -9.71 -20.79
C GLY A 82 18.71 -10.15 -20.86
N GLY A 83 17.84 -9.18 -21.21
CA GLY A 83 16.39 -9.30 -21.09
C GLY A 83 15.90 -8.68 -19.78
N ALA A 84 14.79 -7.94 -19.84
CA ALA A 84 14.30 -7.12 -18.72
C ALA A 84 13.23 -7.80 -17.84
N PHE A 85 12.81 -9.02 -18.20
CA PHE A 85 11.69 -9.72 -17.57
C PHE A 85 11.99 -11.21 -17.41
N GLY A 86 11.53 -11.81 -16.32
CA GLY A 86 11.35 -13.25 -16.21
C GLY A 86 9.95 -13.66 -16.66
N THR A 87 9.69 -14.96 -16.79
CA THR A 87 8.37 -15.50 -17.16
C THR A 87 8.07 -16.74 -16.35
N LEU A 88 6.84 -16.86 -15.88
CA LEU A 88 6.30 -18.04 -15.21
C LEU A 88 4.94 -18.39 -15.83
N VAL A 89 4.60 -19.68 -15.82
CA VAL A 89 3.29 -20.15 -16.28
C VAL A 89 2.59 -20.87 -15.14
N VAL A 90 1.35 -20.48 -14.85
CA VAL A 90 0.45 -21.27 -14.00
C VAL A 90 -0.55 -21.94 -14.92
N ARG A 91 -0.65 -23.26 -14.85
CA ARG A 91 -1.78 -23.97 -15.43
C ARG A 91 -2.89 -24.08 -14.39
N TYR A 92 -4.10 -23.71 -14.78
CA TYR A 92 -5.31 -23.99 -14.01
C TYR A 92 -6.13 -25.07 -14.73
N GLU A 93 -6.61 -26.08 -14.00
CA GLU A 93 -7.45 -27.17 -14.53
C GLU A 93 -8.63 -27.44 -13.60
N ASP A 94 -9.85 -27.53 -14.16
CA ASP A 94 -11.06 -27.93 -13.45
C ASP A 94 -12.06 -28.68 -14.35
N ALA A 95 -12.84 -29.61 -13.80
CA ALA A 95 -13.79 -30.42 -14.57
C ALA A 95 -15.12 -29.71 -14.89
N GLY A 96 -15.61 -28.84 -14.01
CA GLY A 96 -16.84 -28.05 -14.21
C GLY A 96 -16.61 -26.84 -15.11
N GLY A 97 -15.42 -26.24 -15.03
CA GLY A 97 -14.96 -25.13 -15.86
C GLY A 97 -14.63 -23.88 -15.03
N LEU A 98 -13.54 -23.19 -15.38
CA LEU A 98 -12.99 -22.07 -14.61
C LEU A 98 -13.73 -20.74 -14.88
N ASP A 99 -13.95 -19.90 -13.85
CA ASP A 99 -14.37 -18.51 -14.07
C ASP A 99 -13.13 -17.67 -14.40
N LEU A 100 -12.86 -17.55 -15.69
CA LEU A 100 -11.66 -16.91 -16.23
C LEU A 100 -11.50 -15.42 -15.82
N LYS A 101 -12.55 -14.79 -15.28
CA LYS A 101 -12.51 -13.42 -14.72
C LYS A 101 -11.75 -13.33 -13.40
N THR A 102 -11.65 -14.44 -12.68
CA THR A 102 -10.97 -14.54 -11.38
C THR A 102 -9.47 -14.79 -11.50
N ILE A 103 -8.97 -15.01 -12.73
CA ILE A 103 -7.54 -15.09 -13.03
C ILE A 103 -7.07 -13.66 -13.32
N ASP A 104 -6.25 -13.05 -12.46
CA ASP A 104 -5.77 -11.67 -12.60
C ASP A 104 -4.27 -11.50 -12.27
N ILE A 105 -3.83 -10.27 -11.96
CA ILE A 105 -2.43 -9.94 -11.67
C ILE A 105 -1.99 -10.38 -10.26
N ASP A 106 -2.94 -10.49 -9.33
CA ASP A 106 -2.73 -10.81 -7.94
C ASP A 106 -2.76 -12.32 -7.66
N ASP A 107 -3.06 -13.16 -8.64
CA ASP A 107 -2.95 -14.63 -8.53
C ASP A 107 -1.58 -15.13 -8.05
N VAL A 108 -0.51 -14.38 -8.34
CA VAL A 108 0.87 -14.85 -8.15
C VAL A 108 1.71 -13.79 -7.44
N SER A 109 2.52 -14.22 -6.47
CA SER A 109 3.64 -13.43 -5.94
C SER A 109 4.97 -14.05 -6.35
N VAL A 110 5.95 -13.19 -6.61
CA VAL A 110 7.36 -13.57 -6.85
C VAL A 110 8.22 -12.83 -5.84
N LEU A 111 9.01 -13.58 -5.07
CA LEU A 111 9.97 -13.07 -4.10
C LEU A 111 11.41 -13.35 -4.59
N THR A 112 12.28 -12.37 -4.43
CA THR A 112 13.74 -12.51 -4.61
C THR A 112 14.36 -13.44 -3.53
N PRO A 113 15.63 -13.86 -3.67
CA PRO A 113 16.32 -14.67 -2.66
C PRO A 113 16.45 -13.98 -1.28
N ASP A 114 16.40 -12.65 -1.25
CA ASP A 114 16.43 -11.80 -0.05
C ASP A 114 15.01 -11.36 0.42
N GLY A 115 13.95 -11.89 -0.19
CA GLY A 115 12.56 -11.71 0.26
C GLY A 115 11.85 -10.44 -0.24
N VAL A 116 12.45 -9.68 -1.16
CA VAL A 116 11.81 -8.52 -1.80
C VAL A 116 10.75 -9.01 -2.79
N SER A 117 9.53 -8.47 -2.70
CA SER A 117 8.49 -8.79 -3.68
C SER A 117 8.72 -8.03 -4.99
N LEU A 118 8.81 -8.78 -6.09
CA LEU A 118 8.85 -8.22 -7.42
C LEU A 118 7.42 -7.95 -7.93
N PRO A 119 7.17 -6.81 -8.59
CA PRO A 119 5.88 -6.56 -9.21
C PRO A 119 5.65 -7.56 -10.35
N VAL A 120 4.67 -8.43 -10.14
CA VAL A 120 4.16 -9.35 -11.16
C VAL A 120 3.23 -8.58 -12.11
N THR A 121 3.20 -8.99 -13.37
CA THR A 121 2.30 -8.52 -14.41
C THR A 121 1.73 -9.72 -15.15
N LYS A 122 0.40 -9.82 -15.27
CA LYS A 122 -0.24 -10.84 -16.11
C LYS A 122 -0.06 -10.46 -17.58
N VAL A 123 0.57 -11.31 -18.39
CA VAL A 123 0.96 -10.98 -19.77
C VAL A 123 0.67 -12.16 -20.71
N GLY A 124 -0.53 -12.13 -21.27
CA GLY A 124 -0.96 -13.03 -22.35
C GLY A 124 -2.46 -13.35 -22.29
N PRO A 125 -3.08 -13.72 -23.43
CA PRO A 125 -4.38 -14.37 -23.42
C PRO A 125 -4.28 -15.75 -22.75
N LEU A 126 -5.37 -16.21 -22.15
CA LEU A 126 -5.49 -17.57 -21.63
C LEU A 126 -5.53 -18.57 -22.80
N ASP A 127 -4.53 -19.43 -22.90
CA ASP A 127 -4.34 -20.32 -24.05
C ASP A 127 -4.97 -21.70 -23.75
N ASP A 128 -6.24 -21.86 -24.18
CA ASP A 128 -7.08 -23.06 -23.97
C ASP A 128 -6.45 -24.32 -24.60
N LYS A 129 -6.12 -25.31 -23.75
CA LYS A 129 -5.52 -26.59 -24.17
C LYS A 129 -6.53 -27.70 -24.45
N SER A 130 -7.83 -27.39 -24.39
CA SER A 130 -8.96 -28.08 -25.04
C SER A 130 -8.97 -29.61 -25.00
N THR A 131 -8.55 -30.20 -23.86
CA THR A 131 -8.83 -31.60 -23.52
C THR A 131 -9.53 -31.77 -22.16
N VAL A 132 -9.25 -30.93 -21.16
CA VAL A 132 -9.90 -30.94 -19.83
C VAL A 132 -10.01 -29.52 -19.26
N ASN A 133 -10.72 -28.60 -19.93
CA ASN A 133 -11.03 -27.24 -19.43
C ASN A 133 -9.80 -26.52 -18.79
N ALA A 134 -8.64 -26.62 -19.44
CA ALA A 134 -7.34 -26.31 -18.86
C ALA A 134 -6.70 -25.10 -19.56
N TYR A 135 -6.27 -24.13 -18.76
CA TYR A 135 -5.77 -22.85 -19.24
C TYR A 135 -4.35 -22.58 -18.71
N ASP A 136 -3.42 -22.34 -19.64
CA ASP A 136 -2.08 -21.84 -19.31
C ASP A 136 -2.14 -20.30 -19.18
N ALA A 137 -1.99 -19.79 -17.96
CA ALA A 137 -1.88 -18.36 -17.65
C ALA A 137 -0.41 -17.96 -17.53
N VAL A 138 -0.02 -16.91 -18.25
CA VAL A 138 1.38 -16.45 -18.35
C VAL A 138 1.56 -15.13 -17.60
N TYR A 139 2.57 -15.07 -16.73
CA TYR A 139 2.91 -13.90 -15.94
C TYR A 139 4.38 -13.54 -16.15
N THR A 140 4.68 -12.25 -16.15
CA THR A 140 6.04 -11.70 -16.24
C THR A 140 6.31 -10.77 -15.06
N PHE A 141 7.57 -10.70 -14.66
CA PHE A 141 8.05 -9.85 -13.57
C PHE A 141 9.41 -9.28 -13.98
N ASN A 142 9.76 -8.10 -13.48
CA ASN A 142 10.98 -7.41 -13.91
C ASN A 142 12.24 -8.11 -13.37
N ALA A 143 13.33 -8.07 -14.15
CA ALA A 143 14.67 -8.30 -13.63
C ALA A 143 15.04 -7.21 -12.61
N VAL A 144 15.78 -7.54 -11.55
CA VAL A 144 16.33 -6.52 -10.66
C VAL A 144 17.38 -5.71 -11.45
N GLY A 145 17.54 -4.43 -11.13
CA GLY A 145 18.34 -3.49 -11.96
C GLY A 145 17.79 -3.20 -13.37
N GLY A 146 16.80 -3.95 -13.86
CA GLY A 146 16.13 -3.77 -15.15
C GLY A 146 16.67 -4.61 -16.32
N ALA A 147 17.70 -5.45 -16.10
CA ALA A 147 18.15 -6.45 -17.07
C ALA A 147 18.93 -7.58 -16.37
N TRP A 148 18.62 -8.84 -16.69
CA TRP A 148 19.20 -10.00 -16.01
C TRP A 148 20.74 -10.05 -16.12
N ASP A 149 21.45 -10.02 -15.00
CA ASP A 149 22.90 -10.22 -14.92
C ASP A 149 23.33 -11.14 -13.76
N GLN A 150 24.64 -11.23 -13.51
CA GLN A 150 25.18 -12.15 -12.49
C GLN A 150 24.85 -11.77 -11.04
N THR A 151 24.41 -10.52 -10.79
CA THR A 151 23.99 -10.06 -9.47
C THR A 151 22.59 -10.56 -9.09
N ASP A 152 21.76 -10.91 -10.08
CA ASP A 152 20.43 -11.49 -9.89
C ASP A 152 20.45 -12.98 -9.51
N ASN A 153 21.61 -13.63 -9.54
CA ASN A 153 21.73 -15.09 -9.40
C ASN A 153 21.24 -15.61 -8.05
N GLY A 154 20.27 -16.53 -8.07
CA GLY A 154 19.69 -17.09 -6.86
C GLY A 154 18.43 -17.95 -7.10
N ALA A 155 17.75 -18.28 -5.99
CA ALA A 155 16.50 -19.02 -5.98
C ALA A 155 15.33 -18.08 -5.63
N TYR A 156 14.40 -17.90 -6.56
CA TYR A 156 13.24 -17.02 -6.44
C TYR A 156 12.03 -17.85 -6.07
N THR A 157 11.26 -17.41 -5.07
CA THR A 157 10.05 -18.11 -4.62
C THR A 157 8.85 -17.59 -5.40
N VAL A 158 8.17 -18.49 -6.11
CA VAL A 158 6.94 -18.19 -6.85
C VAL A 158 5.77 -18.87 -6.13
N THR A 159 4.75 -18.11 -5.74
CA THR A 159 3.55 -18.66 -5.09
C THR A 159 2.30 -18.22 -5.82
N VAL A 160 1.52 -19.17 -6.30
CA VAL A 160 0.10 -18.97 -6.63
C VAL A 160 -0.63 -18.74 -5.32
N LYS A 161 -1.11 -17.52 -5.11
CA LYS A 161 -1.89 -17.16 -3.92
C LYS A 161 -3.19 -17.98 -3.91
N PRO A 162 -3.56 -18.60 -2.78
CA PRO A 162 -4.80 -19.35 -2.72
C PRO A 162 -5.98 -18.41 -2.96
N ARG A 163 -6.96 -18.89 -3.72
CA ARG A 163 -8.34 -18.36 -3.74
C ARG A 163 -8.49 -16.95 -4.31
N MET A 164 -7.57 -16.57 -5.18
CA MET A 164 -7.80 -15.55 -6.19
C MET A 164 -8.66 -16.15 -7.33
N VAL A 165 -8.19 -17.26 -7.93
CA VAL A 165 -8.90 -18.01 -8.98
C VAL A 165 -10.01 -18.92 -8.47
N ALA A 166 -11.13 -18.97 -9.20
CA ALA A 166 -12.32 -19.79 -8.96
C ALA A 166 -12.79 -20.61 -10.18
N ASP A 167 -13.66 -21.60 -9.92
CA ASP A 167 -14.50 -22.25 -10.92
C ASP A 167 -15.82 -21.47 -11.18
N ALA A 168 -16.59 -21.89 -12.18
CA ALA A 168 -17.87 -21.30 -12.53
C ALA A 168 -19.01 -21.58 -11.51
N ALA A 169 -18.75 -22.37 -10.47
CA ALA A 169 -19.63 -22.60 -9.33
C ALA A 169 -19.24 -21.78 -8.08
N GLY A 170 -18.05 -21.16 -8.07
CA GLY A 170 -17.48 -20.40 -6.95
C GLY A 170 -16.57 -21.21 -6.02
N ASN A 171 -16.19 -22.44 -6.39
CA ASN A 171 -15.12 -23.18 -5.70
C ASN A 171 -13.76 -22.56 -6.06
N LEU A 172 -12.78 -22.59 -5.15
CA LEU A 172 -11.60 -21.73 -5.23
C LEU A 172 -10.27 -22.51 -5.20
N VAL A 173 -9.29 -22.04 -5.96
CA VAL A 173 -7.97 -22.68 -6.17
C VAL A 173 -7.12 -22.68 -4.89
N GLY A 174 -6.46 -23.80 -4.61
CA GLY A 174 -5.50 -23.94 -3.50
C GLY A 174 -4.14 -23.28 -3.76
N SER A 175 -3.39 -22.97 -2.70
CA SER A 175 -2.05 -22.38 -2.78
C SER A 175 -1.06 -23.35 -3.43
N VAL A 176 -0.19 -22.85 -4.32
CA VAL A 176 0.86 -23.64 -4.97
C VAL A 176 2.16 -22.85 -5.02
N THR A 177 3.21 -23.33 -4.35
CA THR A 177 4.54 -22.70 -4.32
C THR A 177 5.58 -23.51 -5.10
N GLY A 178 6.46 -22.83 -5.80
CA GLY A 178 7.58 -23.39 -6.56
C GLY A 178 8.79 -22.45 -6.55
N THR A 179 9.91 -22.94 -7.08
CA THR A 179 11.18 -22.20 -7.11
C THR A 179 11.67 -22.04 -8.54
N LEU A 180 12.00 -20.80 -8.92
CA LEU A 180 12.68 -20.46 -10.16
C LEU A 180 14.17 -20.21 -9.87
N LYS A 181 15.09 -20.76 -10.67
CA LYS A 181 16.52 -20.45 -10.52
C LYS A 181 16.99 -19.43 -11.56
N VAL A 182 17.72 -18.42 -11.09
CA VAL A 182 18.58 -17.55 -11.93
C VAL A 182 20.03 -18.02 -11.75
N ASP A 183 20.68 -18.39 -12.84
CA ASP A 183 21.98 -19.10 -12.87
C ASP A 183 22.80 -18.71 -14.11
N ILE A 184 23.15 -17.42 -14.16
CA ILE A 184 23.78 -16.75 -15.29
C ILE A 184 25.30 -16.89 -15.20
N ALA A 185 25.85 -17.61 -16.18
CA ALA A 185 27.28 -17.91 -16.27
C ALA A 185 28.13 -16.65 -16.57
N PRO A 186 29.41 -16.61 -16.12
CA PRO A 186 30.31 -15.51 -16.43
C PRO A 186 30.53 -15.33 -17.94
N PRO A 187 30.72 -14.09 -18.42
CA PRO A 187 31.00 -13.86 -19.84
C PRO A 187 32.27 -14.58 -20.27
N VAL A 188 32.16 -15.39 -21.33
CA VAL A 188 33.29 -16.15 -21.88
C VAL A 188 34.28 -15.17 -22.52
N VAL A 189 35.33 -14.83 -21.77
CA VAL A 189 36.45 -14.04 -22.28
C VAL A 189 37.07 -14.77 -23.48
N PRO A 190 37.12 -14.16 -24.68
CA PRO A 190 37.77 -14.78 -25.83
C PRO A 190 39.24 -15.09 -25.50
N PRO A 191 39.81 -16.22 -25.98
CA PRO A 191 41.19 -16.57 -25.68
C PRO A 191 42.12 -15.47 -26.19
N VAL A 192 42.72 -14.73 -25.25
CA VAL A 192 43.67 -13.66 -25.55
C VAL A 192 44.83 -14.26 -26.31
N VAL A 193 45.02 -13.84 -27.57
CA VAL A 193 46.21 -14.20 -28.35
C VAL A 193 47.42 -13.63 -27.61
N PRO A 194 48.31 -14.47 -27.06
CA PRO A 194 49.35 -13.98 -26.18
C PRO A 194 50.36 -13.13 -26.98
N PRO A 195 50.77 -11.95 -26.48
CA PRO A 195 51.87 -11.21 -27.08
C PRO A 195 53.16 -12.05 -27.03
N VAL A 196 53.96 -11.98 -28.08
CA VAL A 196 55.21 -12.76 -28.18
C VAL A 196 56.23 -12.24 -27.16
N VAL A 197 56.52 -13.05 -26.14
CA VAL A 197 57.48 -12.74 -25.09
C VAL A 197 58.87 -13.29 -25.45
N PRO A 198 59.92 -12.45 -25.57
CA PRO A 198 61.31 -12.89 -25.63
C PRO A 198 61.75 -13.54 -24.29
N PRO A 199 62.58 -14.59 -24.29
CA PRO A 199 62.79 -15.42 -23.11
C PRO A 199 63.71 -14.79 -22.06
N VAL A 200 63.39 -15.02 -20.78
CA VAL A 200 64.25 -14.77 -19.62
C VAL A 200 64.33 -16.05 -18.77
N VAL A 201 65.51 -16.32 -18.20
CA VAL A 201 65.86 -17.59 -17.51
C VAL A 201 65.54 -17.51 -16.01
N PRO A 202 64.96 -18.56 -15.39
CA PRO A 202 64.63 -18.54 -13.95
C PRO A 202 65.83 -18.84 -13.03
N PRO A 203 65.97 -18.13 -11.89
CA PRO A 203 66.88 -18.51 -10.82
C PRO A 203 66.24 -19.54 -9.85
N THR A 204 67.03 -20.49 -9.37
CA THR A 204 66.60 -21.55 -8.43
C THR A 204 66.87 -21.20 -6.96
N VAL A 205 65.97 -21.55 -6.04
CA VAL A 205 66.12 -21.37 -4.59
C VAL A 205 66.73 -22.61 -3.92
N PRO A 206 67.75 -22.45 -3.04
CA PRO A 206 68.12 -23.42 -2.01
C PRO A 206 67.87 -22.91 -0.56
N PRO A 207 67.65 -23.80 0.44
CA PRO A 207 67.21 -23.42 1.80
C PRO A 207 68.32 -23.16 2.85
N THR A 208 67.89 -22.77 4.05
CA THR A 208 68.63 -22.17 5.19
C THR A 208 69.36 -23.13 6.15
N VAL A 209 70.50 -22.70 6.73
CA VAL A 209 71.17 -23.27 7.94
C VAL A 209 71.82 -22.12 8.78
N PRO A 210 71.91 -22.18 10.14
CA PRO A 210 72.18 -21.02 11.02
C PRO A 210 73.68 -20.85 11.47
N PRO A 211 74.06 -19.87 12.33
CA PRO A 211 75.40 -19.23 12.30
C PRO A 211 76.48 -19.75 13.28
N THR A 212 77.74 -19.36 13.01
CA THR A 212 78.94 -19.48 13.89
C THR A 212 79.85 -18.24 13.82
N VAL A 213 80.80 -18.09 14.75
CA VAL A 213 81.52 -16.83 15.13
C VAL A 213 82.97 -17.16 15.60
N PRO A 214 83.99 -16.27 15.67
CA PRO A 214 84.46 -15.14 14.83
C PRO A 214 85.81 -15.54 14.12
N PRO A 215 86.94 -14.77 13.95
CA PRO A 215 87.64 -13.80 14.85
C PRO A 215 88.15 -12.47 14.18
N VAL A 216 88.96 -11.69 14.91
CA VAL A 216 89.49 -10.34 14.56
C VAL A 216 91.03 -10.32 14.43
N VAL A 217 91.59 -9.59 13.45
CA VAL A 217 93.01 -9.12 13.44
C VAL A 217 93.14 -7.74 12.71
N PRO A 218 93.90 -6.75 13.24
CA PRO A 218 94.15 -5.43 12.60
C PRO A 218 95.65 -5.25 12.15
N PRO A 219 96.22 -4.02 12.04
CA PRO A 219 96.14 -3.09 10.90
C PRO A 219 97.50 -2.73 10.24
N VAL A 220 97.53 -2.05 9.09
CA VAL A 220 98.77 -1.51 8.46
C VAL A 220 98.55 -0.12 7.81
N VAL A 221 99.53 0.79 8.00
CA VAL A 221 99.65 2.21 7.55
C VAL A 221 101.17 2.53 7.53
N PRO A 222 101.77 3.47 6.73
CA PRO A 222 101.28 4.47 5.75
C PRO A 222 101.80 4.08 4.30
N PRO A 223 102.37 4.90 3.35
CA PRO A 223 102.52 6.37 3.22
C PRO A 223 102.41 7.04 1.81
N THR A 224 102.33 8.39 1.85
CA THR A 224 102.85 9.42 0.89
C THR A 224 102.54 9.42 -0.63
N VAL A 225 101.61 10.32 -1.05
CA VAL A 225 101.86 11.67 -1.69
C VAL A 225 102.57 11.71 -3.08
N PRO A 226 102.25 12.62 -4.06
CA PRO A 226 101.44 13.86 -4.03
C PRO A 226 100.24 13.85 -5.07
N PRO A 227 99.79 14.93 -5.80
CA PRO A 227 98.35 15.21 -5.90
C PRO A 227 97.71 15.19 -7.31
N THR A 228 96.40 14.97 -7.37
CA THR A 228 95.56 15.33 -8.54
C THR A 228 94.24 15.97 -8.09
N VAL A 229 93.55 16.66 -9.01
CA VAL A 229 92.45 17.60 -8.72
C VAL A 229 91.17 16.88 -8.29
N PRO A 230 90.48 17.30 -7.21
CA PRO A 230 89.16 16.78 -6.86
C PRO A 230 88.10 17.17 -7.90
N PRO A 231 87.32 16.21 -8.46
CA PRO A 231 86.15 16.53 -9.28
C PRO A 231 85.00 17.11 -8.41
N THR A 232 84.13 17.89 -9.04
CA THR A 232 82.98 18.51 -8.37
C THR A 232 81.91 17.47 -8.00
N VAL A 233 81.42 17.55 -6.76
CA VAL A 233 80.27 16.78 -6.28
C VAL A 233 79.00 17.24 -7.00
N PRO A 234 78.18 16.34 -7.57
CA PRO A 234 76.86 16.70 -8.12
C PRO A 234 75.92 17.21 -7.02
N PRO A 235 74.99 18.13 -7.32
CA PRO A 235 73.92 18.48 -6.36
C PRO A 235 73.06 17.24 -6.05
N PRO A 236 72.41 17.21 -4.87
CA PRO A 236 71.45 16.15 -4.55
C PRO A 236 70.25 16.18 -5.51
N PRO A 237 69.51 15.06 -5.67
CA PRO A 237 68.25 15.07 -6.40
C PRO A 237 67.28 16.04 -5.73
N THR A 238 66.57 16.84 -6.52
CA THR A 238 65.41 17.59 -6.06
C THR A 238 64.27 16.59 -5.85
N GLY A 239 63.85 16.40 -4.59
CA GLY A 239 62.54 15.83 -4.29
C GLY A 239 61.42 16.78 -4.73
N ASP A 240 60.17 16.32 -4.71
CA ASP A 240 59.07 17.18 -5.11
C ASP A 240 58.84 18.31 -4.09
N THR A 241 58.43 19.46 -4.61
CA THR A 241 58.07 20.67 -3.86
C THR A 241 56.70 21.19 -4.26
N THR A 242 56.00 20.46 -5.11
CA THR A 242 54.62 20.73 -5.52
C THR A 242 53.68 20.14 -4.48
N ALA A 243 52.56 20.79 -4.22
CA ALA A 243 51.57 20.29 -3.28
C ALA A 243 50.42 19.62 -4.04
N PRO A 244 49.84 18.53 -3.49
CA PRO A 244 48.69 17.88 -4.11
C PRO A 244 47.52 18.87 -4.22
N THR A 245 46.84 18.85 -5.36
CA THR A 245 45.63 19.63 -5.61
C THR A 245 44.39 18.84 -5.21
N ALA A 246 43.31 19.52 -4.85
CA ALA A 246 42.05 18.89 -4.48
C ALA A 246 40.85 19.57 -5.14
N VAL A 247 39.80 18.79 -5.40
CA VAL A 247 38.49 19.26 -5.87
C VAL A 247 37.39 18.55 -5.09
N ILE A 248 36.64 19.31 -4.28
CA ILE A 248 35.39 18.82 -3.70
C ILE A 248 34.32 18.80 -4.80
N SER A 249 33.70 17.64 -5.03
CA SER A 249 32.61 17.49 -5.99
C SER A 249 31.34 18.22 -5.51
N PRO A 250 30.44 18.67 -6.41
CA PRO A 250 29.19 19.29 -6.00
C PRO A 250 28.39 18.38 -5.05
N ILE A 251 28.14 18.86 -3.84
CA ILE A 251 27.40 18.12 -2.81
C ILE A 251 25.92 18.41 -3.02
N SER A 252 25.08 17.37 -3.09
CA SER A 252 23.62 17.55 -3.22
C SER A 252 23.02 18.22 -1.98
N ALA A 253 21.88 18.89 -2.10
CA ALA A 253 21.09 19.34 -0.95
C ALA A 253 20.54 18.14 -0.14
N VAL A 254 19.97 18.41 1.03
CA VAL A 254 19.09 17.48 1.75
C VAL A 254 17.73 18.13 1.89
N ASP A 255 16.74 17.63 1.15
CA ASP A 255 15.39 18.19 1.03
C ASP A 255 14.30 17.21 1.49
N LYS A 256 14.70 16.07 2.07
CA LYS A 256 13.84 15.07 2.73
C LYS A 256 14.37 14.75 4.11
N ALA A 257 13.46 14.47 5.04
CA ALA A 257 13.82 13.94 6.35
C ALA A 257 14.24 12.47 6.26
N GLY A 258 15.11 12.01 7.16
CA GLY A 258 15.39 10.59 7.40
C GLY A 258 16.85 10.14 7.34
N PHE A 259 17.01 8.82 7.41
CA PHE A 259 18.28 8.12 7.58
C PHE A 259 19.03 7.96 6.25
N SER A 260 19.57 9.06 5.72
CA SER A 260 20.55 9.03 4.62
C SER A 260 21.91 9.53 5.11
N PRO A 261 22.95 8.67 5.22
CA PRO A 261 24.31 9.16 5.38
C PRO A 261 24.67 10.04 4.19
N LYS A 262 25.34 11.17 4.45
CA LYS A 262 25.62 12.20 3.45
C LYS A 262 27.08 12.11 3.00
N THR A 263 27.31 11.80 1.74
CA THR A 263 28.66 11.62 1.20
C THR A 263 29.25 12.90 0.62
N VAL A 264 30.53 13.14 0.89
CA VAL A 264 31.35 14.16 0.22
C VAL A 264 32.43 13.46 -0.59
N THR A 265 32.47 13.69 -1.90
CA THR A 265 33.52 13.14 -2.77
C THR A 265 34.58 14.21 -3.06
N VAL A 266 35.83 13.91 -2.70
CA VAL A 266 36.99 14.76 -3.00
C VAL A 266 37.91 14.02 -3.95
N THR A 267 38.32 14.67 -5.04
CA THR A 267 39.38 14.17 -5.92
C THR A 267 40.67 14.87 -5.58
N TYR A 268 41.68 14.11 -5.16
CA TYR A 268 43.06 14.56 -5.02
C TYR A 268 43.83 14.26 -6.31
N GLN A 269 44.66 15.20 -6.76
CA GLN A 269 45.55 15.00 -7.90
C GLN A 269 46.89 15.70 -7.67
N ASP A 270 47.96 14.96 -7.90
CA ASP A 270 49.35 15.36 -7.76
C ASP A 270 50.13 15.08 -9.06
N ASN A 271 51.41 15.45 -9.13
CA ASN A 271 52.28 15.20 -10.28
C ASN A 271 53.36 14.13 -10.06
N ASP A 272 53.48 13.58 -8.85
CA ASP A 272 54.24 12.35 -8.56
C ASP A 272 53.29 11.30 -7.95
N SER A 273 52.84 11.50 -6.70
CA SER A 273 51.79 10.67 -6.07
C SER A 273 51.27 11.24 -4.75
N VAL A 274 49.94 11.19 -4.57
CA VAL A 274 49.26 11.38 -3.28
C VAL A 274 49.55 10.17 -2.38
N ASP A 275 49.94 10.40 -1.13
CA ASP A 275 50.09 9.38 -0.09
C ASP A 275 48.71 8.91 0.38
N VAL A 276 48.35 7.66 0.11
CA VAL A 276 47.03 7.11 0.47
C VAL A 276 46.87 6.95 2.00
N GLN A 277 47.96 6.87 2.75
CA GLN A 277 47.95 6.75 4.21
C GLN A 277 47.73 8.10 4.91
N SER A 278 47.90 9.22 4.18
CA SER A 278 47.58 10.56 4.68
C SER A 278 46.07 10.86 4.72
N ILE A 279 45.25 10.07 4.01
CA ILE A 279 43.80 10.32 3.87
C ILE A 279 43.04 9.68 5.05
N GLY A 280 42.29 10.50 5.81
CA GLY A 280 41.56 10.06 6.99
C GLY A 280 40.32 10.89 7.32
N VAL A 281 39.50 10.45 8.28
CA VAL A 281 38.28 11.19 8.67
C VAL A 281 38.54 12.60 9.22
N GLY A 282 39.79 12.90 9.61
CA GLY A 282 40.21 14.23 10.07
C GLY A 282 40.49 15.25 8.95
N ASP A 283 40.45 14.84 7.68
CA ASP A 283 40.79 15.74 6.56
C ASP A 283 39.73 16.83 6.36
N LEU A 284 38.46 16.52 6.63
CA LEU A 284 37.34 17.45 6.46
C LEU A 284 36.82 17.96 7.81
N SER A 285 36.76 19.27 7.94
CA SER A 285 35.96 19.95 8.98
C SER A 285 34.60 20.32 8.40
N VAL A 286 33.50 19.87 9.01
CA VAL A 286 32.14 20.23 8.60
C VAL A 286 31.44 21.03 9.71
N VAL A 287 30.87 22.18 9.34
CA VAL A 287 30.19 23.11 10.26
C VAL A 287 28.82 23.43 9.70
N GLY A 288 27.77 23.14 10.48
CA GLY A 288 26.37 23.40 10.15
C GLY A 288 25.82 24.71 10.74
N PRO A 289 24.49 24.87 10.70
CA PRO A 289 23.79 26.04 11.23
C PRO A 289 24.17 26.37 12.67
N GLY A 290 24.27 27.66 12.97
CA GLY A 290 24.68 28.18 14.27
C GLY A 290 26.15 27.95 14.65
N GLY A 291 26.95 27.31 13.79
CA GLY A 291 28.34 26.95 14.08
C GLY A 291 28.52 25.56 14.71
N SER A 292 27.47 24.73 14.72
CA SER A 292 27.51 23.36 15.25
C SER A 292 28.41 22.47 14.37
N PRO A 293 29.41 21.76 14.94
CA PRO A 293 30.24 20.83 14.16
C PRO A 293 29.45 19.58 13.77
N LEU A 294 29.69 19.05 12.56
CA LEU A 294 29.15 17.79 12.08
C LEU A 294 30.27 16.76 11.93
N ALA A 295 30.06 15.53 12.40
CA ALA A 295 31.09 14.50 12.42
C ALA A 295 31.26 13.82 11.05
N VAL A 296 32.51 13.74 10.60
CA VAL A 296 32.95 12.81 9.55
C VAL A 296 33.19 11.46 10.21
N THR A 297 32.51 10.41 9.74
CA THR A 297 32.45 9.09 10.41
C THR A 297 33.17 7.98 9.67
N GLY A 298 33.47 8.18 8.38
CA GLY A 298 34.22 7.23 7.56
C GLY A 298 34.77 7.89 6.31
N VAL A 299 35.79 7.26 5.72
CA VAL A 299 36.32 7.60 4.39
C VAL A 299 36.63 6.31 3.65
N SER A 300 36.42 6.30 2.34
CA SER A 300 36.84 5.24 1.42
C SER A 300 37.61 5.86 0.26
N VAL A 301 38.60 5.17 -0.27
CA VAL A 301 39.54 5.70 -1.28
C VAL A 301 39.68 4.76 -2.47
N GLN A 302 39.81 5.33 -3.67
CA GLN A 302 40.08 4.59 -4.90
C GLN A 302 41.03 5.38 -5.82
N PRO A 303 42.18 4.81 -6.24
CA PRO A 303 42.75 3.54 -5.81
C PRO A 303 43.09 3.51 -4.30
N ASN A 304 43.31 2.31 -3.75
CA ASN A 304 43.74 2.08 -2.37
C ASN A 304 45.27 1.95 -2.24
N SER A 305 46.00 2.67 -3.09
CA SER A 305 47.46 2.76 -3.14
C SER A 305 47.86 4.17 -3.57
N ASP A 306 49.09 4.57 -3.26
CA ASP A 306 49.66 5.85 -3.68
C ASP A 306 49.54 6.03 -5.21
N SER A 307 49.18 7.25 -5.65
CA SER A 307 48.87 7.52 -7.06
C SER A 307 48.84 9.00 -7.38
N GLU A 308 49.18 9.36 -8.64
CA GLU A 308 48.92 10.69 -9.22
C GLU A 308 47.49 11.20 -9.00
N LYS A 309 46.50 10.31 -8.81
CA LYS A 309 45.10 10.68 -8.60
C LYS A 309 44.35 9.70 -7.70
N ILE A 310 43.84 10.19 -6.57
CA ILE A 310 43.02 9.42 -5.62
C ILE A 310 41.65 10.09 -5.45
N THR A 311 40.58 9.31 -5.51
CA THR A 311 39.22 9.76 -5.20
C THR A 311 38.82 9.25 -3.82
N ALA A 312 38.55 10.17 -2.90
CA ALA A 312 38.08 9.86 -1.55
C ALA A 312 36.57 10.17 -1.41
N VAL A 313 35.81 9.26 -0.81
CA VAL A 313 34.40 9.46 -0.45
C VAL A 313 34.28 9.41 1.06
N TYR A 314 34.07 10.59 1.65
CA TYR A 314 33.86 10.80 3.07
C TYR A 314 32.37 10.66 3.42
N THR A 315 32.07 10.12 4.60
CA THR A 315 30.72 9.88 5.09
C THR A 315 30.41 10.79 6.29
N LEU A 316 29.34 11.57 6.19
CA LEU A 316 28.77 12.36 7.27
C LEU A 316 27.48 11.69 7.76
N LEU A 317 27.25 11.67 9.08
CA LEU A 317 25.93 11.35 9.63
C LEU A 317 25.17 12.65 9.92
N ALA A 318 23.85 12.61 9.84
CA ALA A 318 22.99 13.70 10.31
C ALA A 318 23.13 13.89 11.83
N PRO A 319 22.89 15.11 12.37
CA PRO A 319 22.61 15.28 13.79
C PRO A 319 21.41 14.38 14.18
N GLY A 320 21.40 13.85 15.40
CA GLY A 320 20.33 12.92 15.83
C GLY A 320 20.25 11.59 15.06
N SER A 321 21.18 11.31 14.13
CA SER A 321 21.22 10.14 13.21
C SER A 321 20.29 10.19 12.00
N SER A 322 19.30 11.08 11.95
CA SER A 322 18.41 11.28 10.79
C SER A 322 18.23 12.77 10.51
N TRP A 323 18.28 13.17 9.25
CA TRP A 323 18.05 14.57 8.88
C TRP A 323 16.61 14.98 9.21
N ASP A 324 16.40 16.10 9.91
CA ASP A 324 15.05 16.61 10.19
C ASP A 324 14.91 18.15 10.04
N ILE A 325 13.75 18.68 10.41
CA ILE A 325 13.39 20.10 10.29
C ILE A 325 14.31 21.04 11.10
N ASN A 326 14.97 20.54 12.14
CA ASN A 326 15.85 21.28 13.04
C ASN A 326 17.28 21.42 12.48
N ASP A 327 17.67 20.53 11.57
CA ASP A 327 18.96 20.58 10.86
C ASP A 327 19.02 21.64 9.76
N ASN A 328 17.89 22.29 9.46
CA ASN A 328 17.76 23.17 8.31
C ASN A 328 18.73 24.37 8.32
N GLY A 329 19.45 24.52 7.20
CA GLY A 329 20.36 25.61 6.90
C GLY A 329 21.59 25.14 6.13
N ASP A 330 22.62 26.00 6.07
CA ASP A 330 23.81 25.75 5.26
C ASP A 330 24.91 25.04 6.07
N TYR A 331 25.45 23.97 5.49
CA TYR A 331 26.61 23.24 6.00
C TYR A 331 27.83 23.54 5.14
N THR A 332 28.88 24.08 5.77
CA THR A 332 30.17 24.33 5.14
C THR A 332 31.10 23.15 5.36
N VAL A 333 31.60 22.58 4.27
CA VAL A 333 32.59 21.51 4.27
C VAL A 333 33.94 22.10 3.89
N THR A 334 34.95 21.96 4.75
CA THR A 334 36.29 22.53 4.56
C THR A 334 37.33 21.43 4.59
N LEU A 335 38.17 21.35 3.57
CA LEU A 335 39.38 20.54 3.58
C LEU A 335 40.44 21.25 4.43
N ASN A 336 40.92 20.59 5.47
CA ASN A 336 41.92 21.12 6.39
C ASN A 336 43.28 21.22 5.67
N ALA A 337 44.01 22.32 5.89
CA ALA A 337 45.36 22.48 5.35
C ALA A 337 46.30 21.40 5.90
N ASP A 338 47.24 20.95 5.07
CA ASP A 338 48.28 19.97 5.41
C ASP A 338 47.77 18.60 5.92
N ALA A 339 46.48 18.28 5.75
CA ALA A 339 45.89 17.00 6.14
C ALA A 339 46.32 15.88 5.18
N VAL A 340 45.84 15.92 3.94
CA VAL A 340 46.26 15.01 2.85
C VAL A 340 47.56 15.50 2.23
N LYS A 341 48.44 14.57 1.83
CA LYS A 341 49.82 14.84 1.40
C LYS A 341 50.23 14.06 0.15
N ASP A 342 51.30 14.51 -0.48
CA ASP A 342 52.06 13.68 -1.43
C ASP A 342 53.05 12.74 -0.69
N VAL A 343 53.68 11.85 -1.43
CA VAL A 343 54.75 10.95 -0.94
C VAL A 343 56.05 11.68 -0.55
N SER A 344 56.18 12.97 -0.87
CA SER A 344 57.30 13.84 -0.46
C SER A 344 57.03 14.61 0.86
N GLY A 345 55.79 14.60 1.36
CA GLY A 345 55.34 15.27 2.57
C GLY A 345 54.75 16.68 2.37
N ASN A 346 54.57 17.15 1.13
CA ASN A 346 53.92 18.41 0.80
C ASN A 346 52.40 18.31 1.04
N GLY A 347 51.81 19.31 1.69
CA GLY A 347 50.43 19.28 2.17
C GLY A 347 49.41 19.97 1.26
N VAL A 348 48.20 19.40 1.20
CA VAL A 348 47.07 19.96 0.43
C VAL A 348 46.64 21.33 0.96
N ALA A 349 46.29 22.24 0.05
CA ALA A 349 45.77 23.56 0.39
C ALA A 349 44.29 23.50 0.83
N THR A 350 43.89 24.38 1.76
CA THR A 350 42.49 24.53 2.17
C THR A 350 41.59 24.93 1.01
N ILE A 351 40.54 24.14 0.79
CA ILE A 351 39.41 24.45 -0.07
C ILE A 351 38.11 24.23 0.71
N SER A 352 37.02 24.89 0.29
CA SER A 352 35.71 24.70 0.90
C SER A 352 34.60 24.59 -0.14
N SER A 353 33.52 23.94 0.27
CA SER A 353 32.28 23.75 -0.46
C SER A 353 31.12 23.80 0.54
N SER A 354 29.88 23.78 0.07
CA SER A 354 28.72 23.71 0.95
C SER A 354 27.60 22.84 0.38
N PHE A 355 26.72 22.41 1.27
CA PHE A 355 25.39 21.92 0.94
C PHE A 355 24.35 22.57 1.85
N ASN A 356 23.11 22.61 1.38
CA ASN A 356 21.98 23.14 2.12
C ASN A 356 21.08 21.98 2.59
N VAL A 357 20.59 22.08 3.82
CA VAL A 357 19.53 21.24 4.38
C VAL A 357 18.26 22.09 4.42
N ALA A 358 17.20 21.63 3.76
CA ALA A 358 15.92 22.30 3.61
C ALA A 358 14.78 21.27 3.60
N VAL A 359 14.77 20.40 4.61
CA VAL A 359 13.66 19.51 4.94
C VAL A 359 12.37 20.36 5.09
N PRO A 360 11.29 20.08 4.34
CA PRO A 360 10.04 20.81 4.49
C PRO A 360 9.37 20.47 5.83
N PRO A 361 8.63 21.41 6.45
CA PRO A 361 7.84 21.08 7.62
C PRO A 361 6.78 20.02 7.25
N PRO A 362 6.53 19.03 8.14
CA PRO A 362 5.58 17.96 7.88
C PRO A 362 4.16 18.50 7.69
N ALA A 363 3.35 17.77 6.91
CA ALA A 363 1.99 18.17 6.61
C ALA A 363 1.12 18.18 7.90
N PRO A 364 0.06 19.02 7.98
CA PRO A 364 -0.91 18.94 9.06
C PRO A 364 -1.47 17.53 9.16
N VAL A 365 -1.36 16.91 10.33
CA VAL A 365 -1.70 15.48 10.53
C VAL A 365 -3.16 15.17 10.17
N ILE A 366 -4.07 16.13 10.26
CA ILE A 366 -5.50 15.97 9.95
C ILE A 366 -5.85 16.49 8.55
N ASP A 367 -6.62 15.72 7.79
CA ASP A 367 -7.32 16.20 6.60
C ASP A 367 -8.60 16.94 7.00
N ASP A 368 -8.50 18.27 7.10
CA ASP A 368 -9.63 19.16 7.37
C ASP A 368 -10.79 19.04 6.35
N SER A 369 -10.54 18.48 5.15
CA SER A 369 -11.61 18.27 4.17
C SER A 369 -12.50 17.06 4.46
N PHE A 370 -12.12 16.18 5.40
CA PHE A 370 -13.02 15.17 5.95
C PHE A 370 -14.11 15.83 6.79
N SER A 371 -15.38 15.56 6.47
CA SER A 371 -16.60 16.11 7.11
C SER A 371 -16.71 17.65 7.13
N GLY A 372 -15.86 18.37 6.40
CA GLY A 372 -15.84 19.84 6.35
C GLY A 372 -15.28 20.54 7.59
N GLY A 373 -14.54 19.82 8.45
CA GLY A 373 -13.95 20.38 9.67
C GLY A 373 -12.97 19.46 10.40
N GLY A 374 -12.43 18.43 9.73
CA GLY A 374 -11.42 17.50 10.29
C GLY A 374 -11.90 16.55 11.39
N VAL A 375 -13.14 16.66 11.87
CA VAL A 375 -13.74 15.78 12.89
C VAL A 375 -15.21 15.48 12.55
N LEU A 376 -15.51 14.20 12.35
CA LEU A 376 -16.88 13.69 12.23
C LEU A 376 -17.35 13.12 13.56
N ASN A 377 -18.49 13.59 14.07
CA ASN A 377 -19.19 12.86 15.13
C ASN A 377 -20.02 11.72 14.52
N THR A 378 -19.86 10.50 15.03
CA THR A 378 -20.60 9.31 14.55
C THR A 378 -22.09 9.38 14.90
N GLY A 379 -22.44 9.96 16.04
CA GLY A 379 -23.77 9.92 16.67
C GLY A 379 -24.00 8.72 17.59
N PHE A 380 -22.98 7.89 17.86
CA PHE A 380 -23.04 6.69 18.71
C PHE A 380 -21.64 6.32 19.22
N VAL A 381 -21.50 5.41 20.20
CA VAL A 381 -20.18 4.93 20.64
C VAL A 381 -19.66 3.98 19.57
N ALA A 382 -18.67 4.42 18.78
CA ALA A 382 -18.01 3.57 17.80
C ALA A 382 -16.87 2.80 18.48
N GLU A 383 -16.76 1.50 18.19
CA GLU A 383 -15.78 0.60 18.80
C GLU A 383 -14.88 -0.08 17.74
N GLY A 384 -15.19 0.07 16.44
CA GLY A 384 -14.33 -0.35 15.33
C GLY A 384 -14.75 0.24 13.97
N SER A 385 -13.91 0.09 12.95
CA SER A 385 -14.22 0.47 11.57
C SER A 385 -13.51 -0.42 10.54
N ALA A 386 -14.02 -0.43 9.31
CA ALA A 386 -13.35 -1.00 8.14
C ALA A 386 -13.52 -0.08 6.93
N ALA A 387 -12.47 0.05 6.12
CA ALA A 387 -12.57 0.68 4.81
C ALA A 387 -13.13 -0.29 3.78
N LEU A 388 -13.72 0.26 2.72
CA LEU A 388 -14.20 -0.45 1.54
C LEU A 388 -13.31 -0.11 0.33
N ALA A 389 -13.33 -0.97 -0.69
CA ALA A 389 -12.54 -0.79 -1.91
C ALA A 389 -12.86 0.53 -2.63
N ASP A 390 -14.13 0.95 -2.62
CA ASP A 390 -14.62 2.25 -3.12
C ASP A 390 -14.21 3.47 -2.26
N GLY A 391 -13.24 3.29 -1.36
CA GLY A 391 -12.73 4.30 -0.44
C GLY A 391 -13.70 4.71 0.67
N LYS A 392 -14.90 4.15 0.72
CA LYS A 392 -15.89 4.43 1.77
C LYS A 392 -15.51 3.78 3.10
N LEU A 393 -16.15 4.21 4.17
CA LEU A 393 -15.90 3.69 5.52
C LEU A 393 -17.17 3.08 6.12
N LEU A 394 -17.05 1.91 6.73
CA LEU A 394 -18.03 1.35 7.66
C LEU A 394 -17.53 1.56 9.08
N VAL A 395 -18.43 1.99 9.96
CA VAL A 395 -18.16 2.28 11.37
C VAL A 395 -19.14 1.46 12.20
N VAL A 396 -18.64 0.68 13.15
CA VAL A 396 -19.44 -0.20 14.01
C VAL A 396 -19.29 0.18 15.49
N GLY A 397 -20.29 -0.19 16.28
CA GLY A 397 -20.33 0.13 17.70
C GLY A 397 -21.72 -0.11 18.31
N ARG A 398 -22.10 0.76 19.24
CA ARG A 398 -23.38 0.68 19.97
C ARG A 398 -24.02 2.04 20.25
N GLN A 399 -25.33 2.02 20.46
CA GLN A 399 -26.09 3.08 21.14
C GLN A 399 -26.74 2.50 22.41
N GLY A 400 -26.93 3.34 23.43
CA GLY A 400 -27.43 2.89 24.75
C GLY A 400 -26.35 2.29 25.64
N ASP A 401 -26.76 1.82 26.82
CA ASP A 401 -25.88 1.39 27.90
C ASP A 401 -25.80 -0.14 27.99
N LEU A 402 -24.63 -0.67 27.62
CA LEU A 402 -24.31 -2.10 27.56
C LEU A 402 -24.23 -2.76 28.96
N ALA A 403 -23.88 -1.99 29.99
CA ALA A 403 -23.73 -2.47 31.36
C ALA A 403 -25.07 -2.42 32.13
N ALA A 404 -25.95 -1.50 31.77
CA ALA A 404 -27.34 -1.47 32.26
C ALA A 404 -28.26 -2.49 31.58
N GLY A 405 -27.76 -3.27 30.61
CA GLY A 405 -28.56 -4.27 29.89
C GLY A 405 -29.45 -3.68 28.79
N SER A 406 -29.04 -2.55 28.19
CA SER A 406 -29.91 -1.69 27.39
C SER A 406 -29.20 -1.01 26.20
N SER A 407 -28.45 -1.78 25.40
CA SER A 407 -27.80 -1.29 24.18
C SER A 407 -28.27 -1.98 22.89
N GLN A 408 -28.06 -1.31 21.76
CA GLN A 408 -28.29 -1.83 20.41
C GLN A 408 -27.00 -1.68 19.60
N TYR A 409 -26.65 -2.66 18.77
CA TYR A 409 -25.52 -2.48 17.84
C TYR A 409 -25.88 -1.45 16.77
N VAL A 410 -24.86 -0.72 16.29
CA VAL A 410 -24.98 0.28 15.23
C VAL A 410 -23.93 0.02 14.16
N VAL A 411 -24.32 0.12 12.89
CA VAL A 411 -23.42 0.14 11.73
C VAL A 411 -23.76 1.37 10.88
N LYS A 412 -22.79 2.24 10.63
CA LYS A 412 -22.94 3.45 9.79
C LYS A 412 -22.00 3.40 8.60
N LYS A 413 -22.49 3.72 7.41
CA LYS A 413 -21.66 3.86 6.19
C LYS A 413 -21.43 5.33 5.86
N LEU A 414 -20.18 5.69 5.58
CA LEU A 414 -19.74 7.03 5.21
C LEU A 414 -19.10 7.01 3.81
N ASN A 415 -19.33 8.06 3.04
CA ASN A 415 -18.66 8.33 1.77
C ASN A 415 -17.18 8.72 1.99
N THR A 416 -16.42 8.79 0.91
CA THR A 416 -15.00 9.21 0.89
C THR A 416 -14.75 10.62 1.46
N ASP A 417 -15.75 11.51 1.52
CA ASP A 417 -15.65 12.83 2.15
C ASP A 417 -16.07 12.84 3.64
N GLY A 418 -16.51 11.69 4.18
CA GLY A 418 -17.09 11.56 5.51
C GLY A 418 -18.60 11.85 5.59
N SER A 419 -19.24 12.31 4.51
CA SER A 419 -20.71 12.45 4.49
C SER A 419 -21.37 11.06 4.63
N THR A 420 -22.59 11.00 5.17
CA THR A 420 -23.28 9.72 5.38
C THR A 420 -23.77 9.13 4.04
N ASP A 421 -23.43 7.86 3.76
CA ASP A 421 -23.89 7.16 2.55
C ASP A 421 -25.36 6.74 2.71
N THR A 422 -26.27 7.65 2.37
CA THR A 422 -27.72 7.45 2.55
C THR A 422 -28.32 6.26 1.80
N SER A 423 -27.58 5.61 0.89
CA SER A 423 -28.01 4.38 0.20
C SER A 423 -27.95 3.12 1.08
N PHE A 424 -27.22 3.18 2.20
CA PHE A 424 -27.00 2.04 3.11
C PHE A 424 -28.06 1.97 4.22
N GLY A 425 -28.59 0.78 4.49
CA GLY A 425 -29.54 0.54 5.58
C GLY A 425 -30.76 1.48 5.52
N ARG A 426 -31.02 2.20 6.62
CA ARG A 426 -32.04 3.25 6.69
C ARG A 426 -31.38 4.63 6.81
N GLY A 427 -31.06 5.24 5.66
CA GLY A 427 -30.48 6.59 5.61
C GLY A 427 -29.00 6.65 6.01
N GLY A 428 -28.26 5.58 5.73
CA GLY A 428 -26.82 5.41 6.02
C GLY A 428 -26.50 4.69 7.32
N VAL A 429 -27.53 4.20 8.05
CA VAL A 429 -27.38 3.53 9.35
C VAL A 429 -28.21 2.24 9.39
N VAL A 430 -27.65 1.21 10.01
CA VAL A 430 -28.34 0.00 10.48
C VAL A 430 -28.25 0.03 12.01
N VAL A 431 -29.38 -0.20 12.68
CA VAL A 431 -29.49 -0.33 14.14
C VAL A 431 -30.29 -1.58 14.44
N SER A 432 -29.91 -2.32 15.47
CA SER A 432 -30.60 -3.56 15.84
C SER A 432 -31.95 -3.33 16.53
N ALA A 433 -32.65 -4.42 16.89
CA ALA A 433 -33.98 -4.32 17.50
C ALA A 433 -33.91 -3.75 18.93
N PRO A 434 -34.83 -2.86 19.33
CA PRO A 434 -34.86 -2.33 20.69
C PRO A 434 -35.29 -3.39 21.70
N GLY A 435 -34.70 -3.36 22.91
CA GLY A 435 -35.02 -4.28 24.00
C GLY A 435 -34.10 -5.49 24.16
N GLY A 436 -33.04 -5.59 23.35
CA GLY A 436 -31.87 -6.44 23.65
C GLY A 436 -30.75 -5.68 24.36
N ASN A 437 -29.63 -6.36 24.58
CA ASN A 437 -28.37 -5.79 25.03
C ASN A 437 -27.25 -6.17 24.05
N GLU A 438 -27.04 -5.35 23.01
CA GLU A 438 -26.19 -5.69 21.87
C GLU A 438 -25.12 -4.62 21.60
N ALA A 439 -23.95 -5.05 21.15
CA ALA A 439 -22.86 -4.19 20.68
C ALA A 439 -22.03 -4.89 19.59
N ALA A 440 -21.45 -4.13 18.67
CA ALA A 440 -20.50 -4.62 17.67
C ALA A 440 -19.11 -4.01 17.91
N PHE A 441 -18.11 -4.86 18.12
CA PHE A 441 -16.73 -4.48 18.44
C PHE A 441 -15.80 -4.51 17.23
N SER A 442 -16.08 -5.35 16.23
CA SER A 442 -15.25 -5.50 15.03
C SER A 442 -16.10 -5.78 13.78
N VAL A 443 -15.50 -5.51 12.61
CA VAL A 443 -16.13 -5.65 11.30
C VAL A 443 -15.11 -6.14 10.26
N ALA A 444 -15.48 -7.21 9.55
CA ALA A 444 -14.75 -7.75 8.40
C ALA A 444 -15.61 -7.67 7.13
N ILE A 445 -14.96 -7.50 5.98
CA ILE A 445 -15.61 -7.33 4.68
C ILE A 445 -15.25 -8.51 3.78
N GLY A 446 -16.25 -9.20 3.26
CA GLY A 446 -16.08 -10.26 2.26
C GLY A 446 -15.80 -9.69 0.87
N LEU A 447 -15.19 -10.51 -0.01
CA LEU A 447 -14.88 -10.12 -1.39
C LEU A 447 -16.15 -9.81 -2.22
N ASP A 448 -17.30 -10.35 -1.83
CA ASP A 448 -18.64 -10.04 -2.38
C ASP A 448 -19.25 -8.72 -1.83
N GLY A 449 -18.53 -8.01 -0.97
CA GLY A 449 -19.02 -6.85 -0.24
C GLY A 449 -19.97 -7.18 0.92
N SER A 450 -20.12 -8.45 1.31
CA SER A 450 -20.81 -8.82 2.56
C SER A 450 -20.06 -8.25 3.76
N ILE A 451 -20.80 -7.89 4.80
CA ILE A 451 -20.28 -7.23 6.01
C ILE A 451 -20.56 -8.17 7.18
N PHE A 452 -19.50 -8.63 7.84
CA PHE A 452 -19.58 -9.48 9.02
C PHE A 452 -19.21 -8.63 10.22
N ILE A 453 -20.15 -8.45 11.16
CA ILE A 453 -19.91 -7.72 12.41
C ILE A 453 -19.89 -8.70 13.58
N ALA A 454 -18.93 -8.55 14.48
CA ALA A 454 -18.78 -9.39 15.66
C ALA A 454 -18.87 -8.57 16.95
N GLY A 455 -19.38 -9.19 18.01
CA GLY A 455 -19.57 -8.52 19.29
C GLY A 455 -20.26 -9.41 20.32
N THR A 456 -21.28 -8.87 20.97
CA THR A 456 -22.09 -9.59 21.98
C THR A 456 -23.58 -9.28 21.83
N LYS A 457 -24.42 -10.25 22.21
CA LYS A 457 -25.88 -10.14 22.23
C LYS A 457 -26.42 -10.80 23.49
N ASN A 458 -27.00 -10.00 24.40
CA ASN A 458 -27.56 -10.43 25.68
C ASN A 458 -26.58 -11.16 26.62
N GLY A 459 -25.27 -11.03 26.38
CA GLY A 459 -24.22 -11.78 27.08
C GLY A 459 -23.65 -12.95 26.28
N ASP A 460 -24.24 -13.34 25.15
CA ASP A 460 -23.71 -14.38 24.25
C ASP A 460 -22.77 -13.80 23.18
N LEU A 461 -21.84 -14.61 22.69
CA LEU A 461 -21.01 -14.27 21.53
C LEU A 461 -21.88 -14.23 20.26
N VAL A 462 -21.72 -13.20 19.41
CA VAL A 462 -22.46 -13.10 18.15
C VAL A 462 -21.60 -12.65 16.97
N VAL A 463 -21.87 -13.27 15.81
CA VAL A 463 -21.52 -12.74 14.48
C VAL A 463 -22.83 -12.47 13.72
N THR A 464 -22.99 -11.26 13.18
CA THR A 464 -24.12 -10.90 12.31
C THR A 464 -23.61 -10.61 10.90
N LYS A 465 -24.31 -11.12 9.87
CA LYS A 465 -24.00 -10.85 8.47
C LYS A 465 -25.01 -9.89 7.85
N LEU A 466 -24.51 -8.77 7.32
CA LEU A 466 -25.24 -7.84 6.48
C LEU A 466 -24.74 -7.94 5.03
N LYS A 467 -25.56 -7.54 4.07
CA LYS A 467 -25.16 -7.35 2.66
C LYS A 467 -24.49 -5.98 2.52
N SER A 468 -23.82 -5.74 1.39
CA SER A 468 -23.22 -4.44 1.03
C SER A 468 -24.17 -3.24 1.10
N SER A 469 -25.49 -3.48 0.99
CA SER A 469 -26.58 -2.51 1.16
C SER A 469 -27.00 -2.22 2.60
N GLY A 470 -26.46 -2.95 3.59
CA GLY A 470 -26.87 -2.88 5.00
C GLY A 470 -28.13 -3.67 5.35
N SER A 471 -28.82 -4.28 4.39
CA SER A 471 -29.88 -5.24 4.71
C SER A 471 -29.28 -6.53 5.27
N ILE A 472 -29.86 -7.06 6.36
CA ILE A 472 -29.42 -8.33 6.97
C ILE A 472 -29.47 -9.50 5.98
N ASP A 473 -28.47 -10.39 6.02
CA ASP A 473 -28.43 -11.58 5.17
C ASP A 473 -29.02 -12.79 5.89
N SER A 474 -30.35 -12.91 5.84
CA SER A 474 -31.14 -13.94 6.54
C SER A 474 -30.87 -15.40 6.13
N LYS A 475 -29.81 -15.65 5.34
CA LYS A 475 -29.26 -16.98 5.01
C LYS A 475 -28.08 -17.39 5.90
N PHE A 476 -27.56 -16.47 6.73
CA PHE A 476 -26.45 -16.72 7.63
C PHE A 476 -26.96 -16.97 9.07
N GLY A 477 -26.63 -18.12 9.66
CA GLY A 477 -27.09 -18.52 10.98
C GLY A 477 -28.62 -18.48 11.11
N GLU A 478 -29.13 -18.11 12.28
CA GLU A 478 -30.54 -17.79 12.46
C GLU A 478 -30.81 -16.33 12.10
N GLN A 479 -31.66 -16.10 11.09
CA GLN A 479 -32.15 -14.76 10.70
C GLN A 479 -31.05 -13.74 10.33
N GLY A 480 -29.82 -14.20 10.04
CA GLY A 480 -28.65 -13.36 9.76
C GLY A 480 -27.62 -13.29 10.90
N GLN A 481 -27.83 -14.03 12.00
CA GLN A 481 -26.98 -14.04 13.18
C GLN A 481 -26.56 -15.47 13.56
N ALA A 482 -25.26 -15.67 13.76
CA ALA A 482 -24.71 -16.83 14.44
C ALA A 482 -24.44 -16.43 15.90
N VAL A 483 -25.27 -16.92 16.83
CA VAL A 483 -25.17 -16.65 18.27
C VAL A 483 -24.67 -17.91 18.97
N VAL A 484 -23.71 -17.78 19.88
CA VAL A 484 -23.08 -18.89 20.60
C VAL A 484 -22.98 -18.54 22.08
N ASN A 485 -23.77 -19.24 22.89
CA ASN A 485 -23.60 -19.31 24.33
C ASN A 485 -22.51 -20.34 24.65
N LEU A 486 -21.49 -19.94 25.41
CA LEU A 486 -20.39 -20.81 25.87
C LEU A 486 -20.52 -21.15 27.36
N GLY A 487 -21.40 -20.47 28.10
CA GLY A 487 -21.77 -20.87 29.45
C GLY A 487 -22.64 -19.86 30.20
N ALA A 488 -22.37 -19.72 31.51
CA ALA A 488 -23.04 -18.78 32.41
C ALA A 488 -22.21 -17.50 32.64
N SER A 489 -21.38 -17.15 31.66
CA SER A 489 -20.46 -16.00 31.64
C SER A 489 -20.89 -14.97 30.61
N ASP A 490 -20.36 -13.74 30.74
CA ASP A 490 -20.30 -12.84 29.58
C ASP A 490 -19.37 -13.45 28.52
N ASP A 491 -19.93 -13.71 27.34
CA ASP A 491 -19.25 -14.16 26.15
C ASP A 491 -19.25 -13.03 25.09
N ARG A 492 -18.09 -12.73 24.52
CA ARG A 492 -17.88 -11.58 23.61
C ARG A 492 -16.91 -11.96 22.49
N ALA A 493 -17.21 -11.57 21.25
CA ALA A 493 -16.23 -11.57 20.16
C ALA A 493 -15.67 -10.16 19.94
N TYR A 494 -14.41 -9.94 20.31
CA TYR A 494 -13.70 -8.67 20.13
C TYR A 494 -13.19 -8.48 18.69
N SER A 495 -12.88 -9.55 17.96
CA SER A 495 -12.43 -9.45 16.57
C SER A 495 -12.96 -10.59 15.70
N VAL A 496 -13.05 -10.32 14.40
CA VAL A 496 -13.52 -11.26 13.37
C VAL A 496 -12.64 -11.19 12.14
N ALA A 497 -12.27 -12.35 11.62
CA ALA A 497 -11.59 -12.51 10.35
C ALA A 497 -12.37 -13.49 9.46
N ILE A 498 -12.30 -13.28 8.15
CA ILE A 498 -12.89 -14.19 7.17
C ILE A 498 -11.78 -15.13 6.73
N GLY A 499 -11.94 -16.42 7.03
CA GLY A 499 -11.10 -17.46 6.46
C GLY A 499 -11.31 -17.52 4.95
N PRO A 500 -10.30 -17.85 4.15
CA PRO A 500 -10.37 -17.63 2.71
C PRO A 500 -11.30 -18.65 2.01
N ASP A 501 -11.76 -19.68 2.73
CA ASP A 501 -12.91 -20.55 2.45
C ASP A 501 -14.28 -19.88 2.63
N GLY A 502 -14.33 -18.58 2.94
CA GLY A 502 -15.54 -17.88 3.35
C GLY A 502 -16.01 -18.30 4.75
N SER A 503 -15.25 -19.12 5.47
CA SER A 503 -15.51 -19.37 6.89
C SER A 503 -15.31 -18.08 7.68
N VAL A 504 -15.92 -17.99 8.86
CA VAL A 504 -15.84 -16.81 9.70
C VAL A 504 -15.26 -17.22 11.04
N VAL A 505 -14.12 -16.62 11.40
CA VAL A 505 -13.44 -16.86 12.66
C VAL A 505 -13.67 -15.65 13.56
N ALA A 506 -14.31 -15.88 14.71
CA ALA A 506 -14.49 -14.87 15.74
C ALA A 506 -13.62 -15.20 16.96
N VAL A 507 -12.90 -14.22 17.50
CA VAL A 507 -12.17 -14.33 18.78
C VAL A 507 -12.69 -13.34 19.81
N GLY A 508 -12.58 -13.72 21.08
CA GLY A 508 -12.73 -12.83 22.20
C GLY A 508 -12.59 -13.57 23.51
N SER A 509 -13.55 -13.41 24.41
CA SER A 509 -13.57 -14.05 25.72
C SER A 509 -14.88 -14.79 25.99
N SER A 510 -14.77 -15.84 26.81
CA SER A 510 -15.85 -16.43 27.58
C SER A 510 -15.41 -16.38 29.05
N GLY A 511 -16.00 -15.47 29.81
CA GLY A 511 -15.56 -15.15 31.17
C GLY A 511 -14.09 -14.71 31.22
N SER A 512 -13.25 -15.52 31.88
CA SER A 512 -11.80 -15.25 32.05
C SER A 512 -10.90 -16.10 31.14
N THR A 513 -11.43 -16.72 30.10
CA THR A 513 -10.66 -17.49 29.10
C THR A 513 -11.00 -17.01 27.70
N PHE A 514 -10.04 -17.06 26.78
CA PHE A 514 -10.33 -16.74 25.38
C PHE A 514 -11.35 -17.73 24.82
N ALA A 515 -12.19 -17.23 23.92
CA ALA A 515 -13.04 -18.02 23.06
C ALA A 515 -12.65 -17.77 21.60
N LEU A 516 -12.51 -18.84 20.82
CA LEU A 516 -12.29 -18.79 19.38
C LEU A 516 -13.30 -19.72 18.72
N VAL A 517 -14.15 -19.15 17.87
CA VAL A 517 -15.27 -19.85 17.23
C VAL A 517 -15.15 -19.74 15.72
N LYS A 518 -15.19 -20.87 15.02
CA LYS A 518 -15.21 -20.95 13.55
C LYS A 518 -16.60 -21.33 13.06
N PHE A 519 -17.13 -20.53 12.15
CA PHE A 519 -18.39 -20.77 11.44
C PHE A 519 -18.13 -21.05 9.96
N THR A 520 -18.99 -21.82 9.31
CA THR A 520 -19.03 -21.94 7.86
C THR A 520 -19.48 -20.61 7.22
N ALA A 521 -19.34 -20.48 5.90
CA ALA A 521 -19.89 -19.34 5.14
C ALA A 521 -21.42 -19.13 5.29
N LYS A 522 -22.13 -20.11 5.87
CA LYS A 522 -23.56 -20.05 6.21
C LYS A 522 -23.83 -19.70 7.67
N GLY A 523 -22.83 -19.43 8.51
CA GLY A 523 -23.01 -19.12 9.93
C GLY A 523 -23.38 -20.32 10.81
N GLU A 524 -23.24 -21.54 10.28
CA GLU A 524 -23.31 -22.79 11.05
C GLU A 524 -21.95 -23.02 11.73
N LEU A 525 -21.88 -23.59 12.93
CA LEU A 525 -20.61 -23.94 13.57
C LEU A 525 -19.83 -24.96 12.71
N ASP A 526 -18.54 -24.73 12.48
CA ASP A 526 -17.69 -25.62 11.72
C ASP A 526 -17.32 -26.86 12.55
N GLY A 527 -18.11 -27.93 12.42
CA GLY A 527 -17.89 -29.19 13.11
C GLY A 527 -16.54 -29.89 12.83
N SER A 528 -15.75 -29.43 11.86
CA SER A 528 -14.38 -29.91 11.60
C SER A 528 -13.31 -29.20 12.43
N PHE A 529 -13.68 -28.14 13.14
CA PHE A 529 -12.78 -27.25 13.86
C PHE A 529 -12.89 -27.43 15.39
N GLY A 530 -11.76 -27.65 16.06
CA GLY A 530 -11.68 -27.72 17.53
C GLY A 530 -12.66 -28.75 18.12
N THR A 531 -13.44 -28.33 19.10
CA THR A 531 -14.59 -29.08 19.61
C THR A 531 -15.87 -28.48 19.04
N SER A 532 -16.39 -29.06 17.94
CA SER A 532 -17.67 -28.65 17.31
C SER A 532 -17.74 -27.16 16.92
N GLY A 533 -16.67 -26.63 16.32
CA GLY A 533 -16.55 -25.23 15.91
C GLY A 533 -15.90 -24.31 16.95
N ILE A 534 -15.55 -24.82 18.13
CA ILE A 534 -15.15 -24.01 19.30
C ILE A 534 -13.79 -24.46 19.84
N VAL A 535 -12.95 -23.49 20.20
CA VAL A 535 -11.77 -23.67 21.06
C VAL A 535 -11.83 -22.63 22.19
N THR A 536 -11.59 -23.06 23.43
CA THR A 536 -11.64 -22.21 24.63
C THR A 536 -10.46 -22.47 25.55
N GLY A 537 -9.71 -21.42 25.90
CA GLY A 537 -8.54 -21.50 26.77
C GLY A 537 -7.27 -22.05 26.10
N GLY A 538 -6.11 -21.63 26.60
CA GLY A 538 -4.80 -22.09 26.11
C GLY A 538 -4.37 -23.43 26.72
N PRO A 539 -3.48 -24.20 26.05
CA PRO A 539 -3.05 -25.51 26.52
C PRO A 539 -2.15 -25.43 27.77
N THR A 540 -1.39 -24.35 27.93
CA THR A 540 -0.51 -24.11 29.10
C THR A 540 -0.87 -22.84 29.88
N TRP A 541 -1.39 -21.79 29.24
CA TRP A 541 -1.65 -20.50 29.90
C TRP A 541 -3.08 -19.97 29.66
N PRO A 542 -3.84 -19.69 30.73
CA PRO A 542 -5.14 -19.03 30.61
C PRO A 542 -4.94 -17.54 30.29
N GLY A 543 -5.54 -17.09 29.18
CA GLY A 543 -5.48 -15.71 28.70
C GLY A 543 -6.69 -15.40 27.83
N VAL A 544 -6.72 -14.20 27.25
CA VAL A 544 -7.73 -13.74 26.27
C VAL A 544 -7.11 -13.58 24.88
N CYS A 545 -7.93 -13.53 23.82
CA CYS A 545 -7.53 -13.04 22.49
C CYS A 545 -8.40 -11.84 22.12
N SER A 546 -7.78 -10.74 21.71
CA SER A 546 -8.44 -9.48 21.34
C SER A 546 -8.43 -9.22 19.83
N SER A 547 -7.46 -9.73 19.09
CA SER A 547 -7.41 -9.62 17.62
C SER A 547 -7.01 -10.94 16.96
N VAL A 548 -7.49 -11.17 15.73
CA VAL A 548 -7.31 -12.41 14.96
C VAL A 548 -6.98 -12.11 13.49
N ALA A 549 -6.12 -12.93 12.90
CA ALA A 549 -5.93 -13.05 11.46
C ALA A 549 -5.99 -14.52 11.04
N VAL A 550 -6.42 -14.78 9.81
CA VAL A 550 -6.34 -16.10 9.18
C VAL A 550 -5.27 -16.03 8.09
N LEU A 551 -4.34 -16.99 8.12
CA LEU A 551 -3.27 -17.11 7.14
C LEU A 551 -3.81 -17.69 5.82
N ALA A 552 -3.06 -17.49 4.73
CA ALA A 552 -3.41 -17.99 3.40
C ALA A 552 -3.62 -19.52 3.34
N ASP A 553 -2.92 -20.27 4.20
CA ASP A 553 -3.06 -21.74 4.36
C ASP A 553 -4.23 -22.16 5.28
N GLY A 554 -5.03 -21.22 5.77
CA GLY A 554 -6.17 -21.45 6.66
C GLY A 554 -5.81 -21.59 8.15
N ARG A 555 -4.52 -21.53 8.54
CA ARG A 555 -4.14 -21.43 9.96
C ARG A 555 -4.64 -20.13 10.56
N ILE A 556 -4.88 -20.13 11.87
CA ILE A 556 -5.45 -18.99 12.60
C ILE A 556 -4.42 -18.51 13.61
N VAL A 557 -4.19 -17.20 13.65
CA VAL A 557 -3.33 -16.56 14.66
C VAL A 557 -4.14 -15.51 15.41
N CYS A 558 -4.07 -15.50 16.75
CA CYS A 558 -4.71 -14.46 17.56
C CYS A 558 -3.77 -13.91 18.63
N GLY A 559 -3.84 -12.60 18.85
CA GLY A 559 -3.07 -11.88 19.86
C GLY A 559 -3.95 -11.45 21.01
N GLY A 560 -3.39 -11.41 22.22
CA GLY A 560 -4.08 -11.04 23.45
C GLY A 560 -3.15 -11.02 24.66
N SER A 561 -3.69 -11.29 25.85
CA SER A 561 -2.95 -11.16 27.11
C SER A 561 -3.10 -12.33 28.07
N THR A 562 -2.04 -12.57 28.85
CA THR A 562 -2.01 -13.53 29.98
C THR A 562 -1.23 -12.92 31.16
N GLY A 563 -1.97 -12.59 32.24
CA GLY A 563 -1.42 -11.81 33.35
C GLY A 563 -0.91 -10.45 32.86
N ASP A 564 0.39 -10.19 33.06
CA ASP A 564 1.09 -8.98 32.60
C ASP A 564 1.72 -9.12 31.20
N ASN A 565 1.52 -10.22 30.49
CA ASN A 565 2.26 -10.56 29.26
C ASN A 565 1.38 -10.46 28.01
N VAL A 566 1.98 -9.99 26.91
CA VAL A 566 1.41 -10.12 25.57
C VAL A 566 1.64 -11.55 25.07
N ILE A 567 0.59 -12.17 24.52
CA ILE A 567 0.63 -13.55 24.04
C ILE A 567 0.07 -13.65 22.62
N VAL A 568 0.73 -14.46 21.80
CA VAL A 568 0.24 -14.91 20.50
C VAL A 568 -0.09 -16.39 20.59
N TYR A 569 -1.26 -16.75 20.10
CA TYR A 569 -1.72 -18.13 19.92
C TYR A 569 -1.74 -18.45 18.42
N ARG A 570 -1.27 -19.63 18.00
CA ARG A 570 -1.48 -20.12 16.62
C ARG A 570 -2.09 -21.51 16.60
N LEU A 571 -3.08 -21.66 15.74
CA LEU A 571 -3.89 -22.87 15.57
C LEU A 571 -3.86 -23.33 14.11
N THR A 572 -4.00 -24.63 13.91
CA THR A 572 -4.23 -25.24 12.59
C THR A 572 -5.59 -24.83 12.02
N ALA A 573 -5.80 -25.03 10.72
CA ALA A 573 -7.10 -24.82 10.07
C ALA A 573 -8.24 -25.71 10.64
N SER A 574 -7.91 -26.71 11.46
CA SER A 574 -8.83 -27.59 12.18
C SER A 574 -8.89 -27.32 13.70
N GLY A 575 -8.29 -26.23 14.19
CA GLY A 575 -8.36 -25.83 15.61
C GLY A 575 -7.49 -26.65 16.56
N GLY A 576 -6.51 -27.39 16.03
CA GLY A 576 -5.42 -27.95 16.85
C GLY A 576 -4.34 -26.89 17.10
N TRP A 577 -3.50 -27.09 18.11
CA TRP A 577 -2.39 -26.18 18.42
C TRP A 577 -1.26 -26.30 17.40
N ASP A 578 -0.78 -25.18 16.84
CA ASP A 578 0.28 -25.19 15.84
C ASP A 578 1.66 -25.13 16.50
N GLY A 579 2.25 -26.32 16.67
CA GLY A 579 3.59 -26.54 17.20
C GLY A 579 4.74 -25.85 16.45
N SER A 580 4.47 -25.15 15.34
CA SER A 580 5.48 -24.36 14.60
C SER A 580 5.58 -22.89 15.03
N LEU A 581 4.77 -22.42 15.99
CA LEU A 581 4.99 -21.12 16.67
C LEU A 581 5.83 -21.29 17.95
N SER A 582 5.63 -22.41 18.62
CA SER A 582 6.28 -22.89 19.84
C SER A 582 5.78 -24.32 20.08
N ASP A 583 6.44 -25.11 20.95
CA ASP A 583 6.08 -26.52 21.20
C ASP A 583 4.59 -26.77 21.57
N ASP A 584 3.88 -25.75 22.07
CA ASP A 584 2.47 -25.81 22.47
C ASP A 584 1.53 -24.85 21.70
N GLY A 585 2.04 -24.14 20.68
CA GLY A 585 1.28 -23.15 19.90
C GLY A 585 0.98 -21.83 20.64
N GLN A 586 1.60 -21.58 21.80
CA GLN A 586 1.54 -20.33 22.54
C GLN A 586 2.91 -19.65 22.65
N LEU A 587 2.96 -18.36 22.33
CA LEU A 587 4.17 -17.53 22.44
C LEU A 587 3.89 -16.34 23.38
N ASN A 588 4.53 -16.34 24.56
CA ASN A 588 4.74 -15.11 25.32
C ASN A 588 5.75 -14.25 24.55
N VAL A 589 5.33 -13.08 24.07
CA VAL A 589 6.16 -12.25 23.19
C VAL A 589 7.26 -11.58 24.03
N PRO A 590 8.56 -11.90 23.83
CA PRO A 590 9.61 -11.41 24.71
C PRO A 590 9.68 -9.88 24.70
N GLY A 591 9.87 -9.27 25.88
CA GLY A 591 9.93 -7.81 26.06
C GLY A 591 8.58 -7.09 26.01
N MET A 592 7.50 -7.72 25.57
CA MET A 592 6.18 -7.09 25.44
C MET A 592 5.31 -7.32 26.67
N LYS A 593 4.66 -6.27 27.16
CA LYS A 593 3.79 -6.29 28.35
C LYS A 593 2.39 -5.78 28.07
N ALA A 594 1.46 -6.33 28.83
CA ALA A 594 0.04 -6.02 28.83
C ALA A 594 -0.33 -5.23 30.10
N ARG A 595 -1.47 -4.54 30.05
CA ARG A 595 -2.08 -3.83 31.20
C ARG A 595 -2.36 -4.75 32.38
N THR A 596 -2.24 -4.22 33.60
CA THR A 596 -2.53 -4.97 34.85
C THR A 596 -3.43 -4.21 35.85
N ASP A 597 -3.65 -2.91 35.66
CA ASP A 597 -4.51 -2.06 36.50
C ASP A 597 -6.01 -2.12 36.12
N LEU A 598 -6.36 -2.97 35.15
CA LEU A 598 -7.70 -3.15 34.62
C LEU A 598 -8.72 -3.74 35.61
N ASN A 599 -8.26 -4.46 36.63
CA ASN A 599 -9.09 -5.43 37.39
C ASN A 599 -9.69 -6.54 36.48
N GLY A 600 -9.02 -6.85 35.37
CA GLY A 600 -9.43 -7.83 34.36
C GLY A 600 -8.28 -8.14 33.40
N ALA A 601 -8.54 -8.91 32.35
CA ALA A 601 -7.56 -9.18 31.30
C ALA A 601 -7.49 -8.02 30.29
N ASP A 602 -6.33 -7.85 29.66
CA ASP A 602 -6.09 -6.81 28.66
C ASP A 602 -6.60 -7.25 27.27
N ASN A 603 -7.44 -6.41 26.67
CA ASN A 603 -8.08 -6.67 25.39
C ASN A 603 -7.65 -5.64 24.32
N THR A 604 -6.55 -4.92 24.55
CA THR A 604 -6.00 -3.90 23.63
C THR A 604 -5.05 -4.48 22.58
N VAL A 605 -4.46 -5.66 22.80
CA VAL A 605 -3.45 -6.24 21.89
C VAL A 605 -4.01 -6.44 20.47
N GLY A 606 -3.44 -5.70 19.52
CA GLY A 606 -3.69 -5.80 18.09
C GLY A 606 -2.62 -6.62 17.38
N ILE A 607 -2.98 -7.23 16.25
CA ILE A 607 -2.05 -7.93 15.36
C ILE A 607 -2.33 -7.57 13.89
N ALA A 608 -1.29 -7.64 13.05
CA ALA A 608 -1.41 -7.55 11.59
C ALA A 608 -0.33 -8.41 10.91
N LEU A 609 -0.60 -8.84 9.68
CA LEU A 609 0.37 -9.57 8.86
C LEU A 609 1.17 -8.59 8.00
N GLN A 610 2.49 -8.82 7.90
CA GLN A 610 3.40 -8.13 6.99
C GLN A 610 4.10 -9.20 6.14
N GLY A 611 3.40 -9.69 5.11
CA GLY A 611 3.83 -10.87 4.36
C GLY A 611 3.66 -12.15 5.19
N ASP A 612 4.76 -12.87 5.40
CA ASP A 612 4.85 -14.05 6.27
C ASP A 612 5.08 -13.72 7.76
N LYS A 613 5.43 -12.45 8.06
CA LYS A 613 5.72 -11.96 9.41
C LYS A 613 4.47 -11.43 10.12
N LEU A 614 4.47 -11.51 11.45
CA LEU A 614 3.39 -11.01 12.30
C LEU A 614 3.86 -9.78 13.09
N LEU A 615 3.12 -8.69 13.01
CA LEU A 615 3.25 -7.53 13.90
C LEU A 615 2.28 -7.67 15.07
N VAL A 616 2.74 -7.35 16.28
CA VAL A 616 1.97 -7.49 17.53
C VAL A 616 2.15 -6.23 18.37
N THR A 617 1.06 -5.55 18.75
CA THR A 617 1.13 -4.38 19.63
C THR A 617 1.13 -4.75 21.11
N GLY A 618 1.51 -3.79 21.94
CA GLY A 618 1.48 -3.87 23.39
C GLY A 618 2.28 -2.72 23.98
N ARG A 619 2.89 -2.96 25.13
CA ARG A 619 3.62 -1.92 25.88
C ARG A 619 5.01 -2.37 26.30
N HIS A 620 5.90 -1.42 26.53
CA HIS A 620 7.17 -1.64 27.19
C HIS A 620 7.42 -0.51 28.18
N ASN A 621 7.57 -0.82 29.47
CA ASN A 621 7.77 0.12 30.59
C ASN A 621 6.74 1.25 30.81
N GLY A 622 5.74 1.40 29.94
CA GLY A 622 4.78 2.50 29.94
C GLY A 622 4.56 3.09 28.54
N ASP A 623 5.47 2.81 27.61
CA ASP A 623 5.51 3.36 26.26
C ASP A 623 4.77 2.47 25.25
N PHE A 624 4.40 3.00 24.08
CA PHE A 624 3.94 2.18 22.94
C PHE A 624 5.03 1.17 22.57
N ALA A 625 4.64 -0.07 22.32
CA ALA A 625 5.52 -1.06 21.72
C ALA A 625 4.83 -1.82 20.58
N VAL A 626 5.61 -2.20 19.57
CA VAL A 626 5.26 -3.20 18.56
C VAL A 626 6.42 -4.17 18.39
N ALA A 627 6.13 -5.47 18.40
CA ALA A 627 7.09 -6.52 18.04
C ALA A 627 6.80 -7.02 16.62
N ARG A 628 7.86 -7.39 15.88
CA ARG A 628 7.73 -8.19 14.65
C ARG A 628 8.28 -9.59 14.89
N LEU A 629 7.48 -10.58 14.53
CA LEU A 629 7.76 -12.00 14.69
C LEU A 629 7.89 -12.67 13.32
N ASN A 630 8.84 -13.57 13.22
CA ASN A 630 8.97 -14.50 12.09
C ASN A 630 7.90 -15.60 12.17
N ALA A 631 7.74 -16.37 11.10
CA ALA A 631 6.79 -17.47 11.03
C ALA A 631 7.03 -18.58 12.08
N ASP A 632 8.23 -18.68 12.67
CA ASP A 632 8.57 -19.62 13.75
C ASP A 632 8.36 -19.06 15.17
N GLY A 633 7.81 -17.85 15.30
CA GLY A 633 7.62 -17.18 16.59
C GLY A 633 8.87 -16.49 17.15
N SER A 634 10.02 -16.55 16.47
CA SER A 634 11.20 -15.78 16.86
C SER A 634 11.02 -14.28 16.59
N LEU A 635 11.64 -13.43 17.41
CA LEU A 635 11.73 -11.99 17.15
C LEU A 635 12.58 -11.74 15.89
N ASP A 636 12.06 -10.92 14.98
CA ASP A 636 12.76 -10.56 13.75
C ASP A 636 13.80 -9.47 14.02
N GLY A 637 15.06 -9.88 14.23
CA GLY A 637 16.19 -8.97 14.47
C GLY A 637 16.46 -7.91 13.38
N THR A 638 15.76 -7.94 12.24
CA THR A 638 15.80 -6.85 11.23
C THR A 638 14.78 -5.72 11.50
N PHE A 639 13.93 -5.86 12.51
CA PHE A 639 12.88 -4.89 12.84
C PHE A 639 13.22 -4.07 14.10
N GLY A 640 13.23 -2.75 13.97
CA GLY A 640 13.46 -1.82 15.09
C GLY A 640 14.71 -2.16 15.89
N ASP A 641 14.57 -2.19 17.21
CA ASP A 641 15.66 -2.41 18.17
C ASP A 641 15.71 -3.89 18.58
N GLY A 642 15.98 -4.78 17.61
CA GLY A 642 16.18 -6.23 17.84
C GLY A 642 14.90 -7.07 17.79
N GLY A 643 13.92 -6.67 16.99
CA GLY A 643 12.61 -7.31 16.84
C GLY A 643 11.46 -6.56 17.50
N ILE A 644 11.75 -5.48 18.23
CA ILE A 644 10.76 -4.65 18.92
C ILE A 644 11.05 -3.19 18.59
N LYS A 645 10.01 -2.40 18.31
CA LYS A 645 10.10 -0.93 18.38
C LYS A 645 9.31 -0.40 19.55
N VAL A 646 9.97 0.41 20.38
CA VAL A 646 9.38 1.12 21.52
C VAL A 646 9.39 2.62 21.19
N VAL A 647 8.30 3.33 21.53
CA VAL A 647 8.14 4.77 21.29
C VAL A 647 7.39 5.42 22.47
N ASP A 648 8.11 6.21 23.26
CA ASP A 648 7.55 7.16 24.23
C ASP A 648 6.84 8.29 23.45
N ILE A 649 5.53 8.47 23.67
CA ILE A 649 4.75 9.58 23.10
C ILE A 649 4.24 10.55 24.18
N GLY A 650 4.78 10.41 25.39
CA GLY A 650 4.68 11.34 26.51
C GLY A 650 3.50 11.09 27.44
N GLY A 651 3.47 9.95 28.15
CA GLY A 651 2.45 9.71 29.17
C GLY A 651 2.46 8.30 29.77
N ASP A 652 1.26 7.75 29.91
CA ASP A 652 1.02 6.31 29.97
C ASP A 652 0.38 5.95 28.63
N ASP A 653 1.04 5.15 27.80
CA ASP A 653 0.71 4.97 26.38
C ASP A 653 0.37 3.49 26.03
N ASP A 654 -0.87 3.21 25.62
CA ASP A 654 -1.38 1.88 25.20
C ASP A 654 -1.49 1.77 23.66
N ALA A 655 -0.87 0.77 23.03
CA ALA A 655 -0.96 0.55 21.57
C ALA A 655 -2.08 -0.44 21.19
N ASP A 656 -3.26 0.07 20.80
CA ASP A 656 -4.49 -0.73 20.59
C ASP A 656 -4.58 -1.45 19.23
N GLN A 657 -3.92 -0.93 18.18
CA GLN A 657 -4.03 -1.48 16.83
C GLN A 657 -2.77 -1.23 16.00
N VAL A 658 -2.43 -2.20 15.15
CA VAL A 658 -1.44 -2.06 14.08
C VAL A 658 -2.12 -2.26 12.71
N ILE A 659 -1.73 -1.47 11.72
CA ILE A 659 -2.17 -1.57 10.32
C ILE A 659 -0.94 -1.49 9.42
N VAL A 660 -0.82 -2.43 8.48
CA VAL A 660 0.20 -2.42 7.42
C VAL A 660 -0.43 -1.88 6.14
N GLN A 661 0.21 -0.90 5.50
CA GLN A 661 -0.20 -0.40 4.19
C GLN A 661 0.46 -1.19 3.04
N PRO A 662 -0.13 -1.18 1.83
CA PRO A 662 0.52 -1.72 0.63
C PRO A 662 1.88 -1.08 0.29
N THR A 663 2.17 0.12 0.81
CA THR A 663 3.47 0.79 0.73
C THR A 663 4.55 0.17 1.63
N GLY A 664 4.17 -0.78 2.50
CA GLY A 664 5.03 -1.36 3.55
C GLY A 664 5.07 -0.54 4.84
N GLN A 665 4.48 0.66 4.88
CA GLN A 665 4.40 1.49 6.10
C GLN A 665 3.49 0.86 7.15
N ILE A 666 3.86 1.03 8.42
CA ILE A 666 3.21 0.43 9.57
C ILE A 666 2.65 1.55 10.45
N PHE A 667 1.34 1.57 10.62
CA PHE A 667 0.63 2.51 11.49
C PHE A 667 0.30 1.82 12.80
N ILE A 668 0.70 2.41 13.91
CA ILE A 668 0.32 2.00 15.26
C ILE A 668 -0.61 3.08 15.79
N ILE A 669 -1.81 2.69 16.21
CA ILE A 669 -2.84 3.58 16.73
C ILE A 669 -3.21 3.09 18.12
N GLY A 670 -3.33 4.02 19.06
CA GLY A 670 -3.58 3.71 20.46
C GLY A 670 -3.98 4.94 21.25
N THR A 671 -3.82 4.89 22.57
CA THR A 671 -4.21 5.98 23.47
C THR A 671 -3.08 6.37 24.44
N SER A 672 -3.06 7.65 24.85
CA SER A 672 -1.97 8.26 25.63
C SER A 672 -2.51 9.22 26.70
N GLU A 673 -2.02 9.09 27.94
CA GLU A 673 -2.40 9.97 29.07
C GLU A 673 -1.50 11.23 29.16
N GLN A 674 -1.89 12.30 28.46
CA GLN A 674 -1.26 13.61 28.62
C GLN A 674 -1.91 14.43 29.74
N GLY A 675 -1.62 14.01 30.98
CA GLY A 675 -1.96 14.69 32.23
C GLY A 675 -3.39 14.43 32.71
N ALA A 676 -4.37 15.16 32.16
CA ALA A 676 -5.80 14.96 32.44
C ALA A 676 -6.63 14.81 31.15
N ASN A 677 -5.94 14.59 30.03
CA ASN A 677 -6.54 14.43 28.71
C ASN A 677 -6.10 13.08 28.12
N ILE A 678 -7.08 12.29 27.68
CA ILE A 678 -6.84 11.08 26.91
C ILE A 678 -6.69 11.49 25.45
N ARG A 679 -5.55 11.20 24.84
CA ARG A 679 -5.27 11.51 23.43
C ARG A 679 -5.18 10.22 22.63
N LEU A 680 -5.56 10.30 21.35
CA LEU A 680 -5.22 9.27 20.37
C LEU A 680 -3.75 9.44 20.01
N GLY A 681 -2.95 8.41 20.31
CA GLY A 681 -1.57 8.29 19.89
C GLY A 681 -1.49 7.63 18.52
N ILE A 682 -0.68 8.19 17.62
CA ILE A 682 -0.45 7.68 16.27
C ILE A 682 1.06 7.67 16.03
N VAL A 683 1.60 6.49 15.75
CA VAL A 683 3.00 6.29 15.37
C VAL A 683 3.04 5.67 13.99
N VAL A 684 3.90 6.18 13.11
CA VAL A 684 4.12 5.66 11.76
C VAL A 684 5.57 5.21 11.65
N LEU A 685 5.75 3.93 11.30
CA LEU A 685 7.04 3.32 11.03
C LEU A 685 7.16 2.96 9.55
N ASP A 686 8.40 2.90 9.07
CA ASP A 686 8.75 2.27 7.80
C ASP A 686 8.59 0.73 7.87
N ALA A 687 8.85 0.07 6.75
CA ALA A 687 8.75 -1.38 6.64
C ALA A 687 9.73 -2.15 7.56
N ASN A 688 10.70 -1.50 8.21
CA ASN A 688 11.69 -2.08 9.11
C ASN A 688 11.56 -1.59 10.56
N GLY A 689 10.50 -0.85 10.90
CA GLY A 689 10.26 -0.39 12.27
C GLY A 689 11.05 0.87 12.67
N SER A 690 11.67 1.57 11.73
CA SER A 690 12.19 2.92 11.96
C SER A 690 11.04 3.94 11.88
N LEU A 691 11.06 5.00 12.69
CA LEU A 691 10.05 6.07 12.60
C LEU A 691 10.08 6.73 11.22
N ASP A 692 8.91 6.90 10.58
CA ASP A 692 8.79 7.63 9.30
C ASP A 692 8.75 9.15 9.58
N PRO A 693 9.85 9.88 9.33
CA PRO A 693 9.95 11.27 9.76
C PRO A 693 9.13 12.24 8.88
N SER A 694 8.46 11.74 7.83
CA SER A 694 7.54 12.53 7.02
C SER A 694 6.12 12.60 7.60
N PHE A 695 5.83 11.85 8.67
CA PHE A 695 4.60 11.99 9.46
C PHE A 695 4.83 12.77 10.76
N GLY A 696 3.84 13.60 11.13
CA GLY A 696 3.74 14.18 12.48
C GLY A 696 4.96 14.97 12.91
N VAL A 697 5.50 14.66 14.08
CA VAL A 697 6.84 15.05 14.53
C VAL A 697 7.66 13.77 14.59
N ASN A 698 8.61 13.61 13.65
CA ASN A 698 9.52 12.46 13.55
C ASN A 698 8.80 11.10 13.71
N GLY A 699 7.69 10.90 12.97
CA GLY A 699 6.90 9.66 12.98
C GLY A 699 5.77 9.61 14.01
N VAL A 700 5.63 10.62 14.87
CA VAL A 700 4.67 10.62 16.00
C VAL A 700 3.65 11.75 15.87
N ALA A 701 2.37 11.47 16.16
CA ALA A 701 1.35 12.49 16.37
C ALA A 701 0.39 12.13 17.50
N THR A 702 -0.12 13.14 18.21
CA THR A 702 -1.22 12.97 19.19
C THR A 702 -2.40 13.87 18.84
N VAL A 703 -3.59 13.30 18.75
CA VAL A 703 -4.83 14.03 18.40
C VAL A 703 -5.86 13.91 19.52
N ASP A 704 -6.73 14.89 19.66
CA ASP A 704 -7.76 14.88 20.70
C ASP A 704 -8.80 13.77 20.41
N SER A 705 -8.98 12.87 21.38
CA SER A 705 -9.91 11.74 21.30
C SER A 705 -11.38 12.16 21.36
N GLY A 706 -11.66 13.37 21.86
CA GLY A 706 -13.01 13.84 22.19
C GLY A 706 -13.47 13.49 23.61
N PHE A 707 -12.68 12.71 24.37
CA PHE A 707 -12.98 12.32 25.75
C PHE A 707 -12.24 13.17 26.78
N GLN A 708 -12.87 13.43 27.92
CA GLN A 708 -12.38 14.28 29.00
C GLN A 708 -12.59 13.56 30.33
N GLY A 709 -11.51 13.31 31.08
CA GLY A 709 -11.56 12.49 32.30
C GLY A 709 -10.37 12.74 33.24
N ALA A 710 -10.66 13.06 34.49
CA ALA A 710 -9.64 13.53 35.44
C ALA A 710 -8.85 12.38 36.11
N GLY A 711 -7.80 11.92 35.42
CA GLY A 711 -6.66 11.19 35.99
C GLY A 711 -6.73 9.66 35.95
N LYS A 712 -5.65 9.04 35.45
CA LYS A 712 -5.38 7.60 35.30
C LYS A 712 -6.46 6.79 34.57
N ALA A 713 -7.39 7.45 33.91
CA ALA A 713 -8.62 6.86 33.39
C ALA A 713 -8.50 6.35 31.95
N LEU A 714 -7.29 6.00 31.50
CA LEU A 714 -7.06 5.40 30.18
C LEU A 714 -7.69 4.00 30.13
N HIS A 715 -7.34 3.16 31.12
CA HIS A 715 -7.91 1.82 31.30
C HIS A 715 -7.94 1.41 32.80
N ILE A 716 -9.05 1.63 33.51
CA ILE A 716 -9.23 1.18 34.92
C ILE A 716 -10.62 0.58 35.14
N GLY A 717 -10.68 -0.66 35.63
CA GLY A 717 -11.94 -1.34 35.93
C GLY A 717 -12.71 -1.67 34.65
N THR A 718 -14.01 -1.38 34.64
CA THR A 718 -14.83 -1.55 33.43
C THR A 718 -14.61 -0.45 32.39
N LEU A 719 -13.80 0.58 32.67
CA LEU A 719 -13.48 1.66 31.72
C LEU A 719 -12.28 1.28 30.83
N VAL A 720 -12.52 1.32 29.52
CA VAL A 720 -11.60 1.04 28.41
C VAL A 720 -11.83 2.13 27.35
N VAL A 721 -10.76 2.77 26.88
CA VAL A 721 -10.82 3.63 25.69
C VAL A 721 -10.06 2.94 24.57
N ARG A 722 -10.80 2.26 23.69
CA ARG A 722 -10.22 1.56 22.53
C ARG A 722 -10.04 2.57 21.39
N ALA A 723 -8.80 2.82 20.99
CA ALA A 723 -8.53 3.41 19.67
C ALA A 723 -8.80 2.38 18.56
N PHE A 724 -9.24 2.86 17.42
CA PHE A 724 -9.39 2.05 16.21
C PHE A 724 -9.10 2.88 14.96
N ALA A 725 -8.76 2.19 13.88
CA ALA A 725 -8.40 2.80 12.61
C ALA A 725 -8.69 1.90 11.40
N SER A 726 -8.69 2.50 10.22
CA SER A 726 -8.74 1.80 8.93
C SER A 726 -7.96 2.56 7.88
N ALA A 727 -7.10 1.85 7.14
CA ALA A 727 -6.49 2.37 5.91
C ALA A 727 -7.48 2.23 4.74
N GLN A 728 -7.66 3.30 3.99
CA GLN A 728 -8.45 3.38 2.76
C GLN A 728 -7.59 2.95 1.55
N SER A 729 -8.21 2.53 0.46
CA SER A 729 -7.52 2.09 -0.78
C SER A 729 -6.60 3.16 -1.40
N ASN A 730 -6.83 4.44 -1.11
CA ASN A 730 -5.99 5.57 -1.53
C ASN A 730 -4.85 5.90 -0.53
N GLY A 731 -4.54 5.00 0.40
CA GLY A 731 -3.49 5.16 1.42
C GLY A 731 -3.86 6.06 2.60
N GLN A 732 -4.98 6.82 2.55
CA GLN A 732 -5.40 7.63 3.70
C GLN A 732 -5.83 6.74 4.87
N VAL A 733 -5.59 7.18 6.10
CA VAL A 733 -6.02 6.44 7.32
C VAL A 733 -7.10 7.24 8.05
N VAL A 734 -8.20 6.61 8.40
CA VAL A 734 -9.18 7.17 9.35
C VAL A 734 -8.93 6.56 10.72
N VAL A 735 -8.93 7.38 11.77
CA VAL A 735 -8.77 6.99 13.18
C VAL A 735 -9.97 7.46 14.01
N GLY A 736 -10.25 6.77 15.10
CA GLY A 736 -11.28 7.11 16.07
C GLY A 736 -11.01 6.45 17.43
N ALA A 737 -11.83 6.81 18.42
CA ALA A 737 -11.81 6.21 19.75
C ALA A 737 -13.23 5.89 20.25
N GLY A 738 -13.38 4.76 20.93
CA GLY A 738 -14.59 4.37 21.65
C GLY A 738 -14.34 4.32 23.15
N GLN A 739 -15.15 5.04 23.93
CA GLN A 739 -15.15 4.92 25.38
C GLN A 739 -16.25 3.93 25.79
N ASN A 740 -15.87 2.78 26.34
CA ASN A 740 -16.80 1.68 26.62
C ASN A 740 -17.72 1.89 27.86
N ASN A 741 -17.76 3.10 28.44
CA ASN A 741 -18.19 3.28 29.82
C ASN A 741 -19.67 2.94 30.09
N ASN A 742 -19.94 2.73 31.39
CA ASN A 742 -21.25 2.35 31.94
C ASN A 742 -22.12 3.60 32.22
N THR A 743 -22.13 4.58 31.32
CA THR A 743 -23.03 5.74 31.41
C THR A 743 -23.67 6.06 30.04
N PRO A 744 -24.90 6.59 30.01
CA PRO A 744 -25.54 7.01 28.75
C PRO A 744 -24.83 8.23 28.13
N GLN A 745 -23.81 7.97 27.29
CA GLN A 745 -23.08 9.01 26.59
C GLN A 745 -23.81 9.38 25.28
N GLU A 746 -24.64 10.42 25.35
CA GLU A 746 -25.33 11.04 24.20
C GLU A 746 -24.36 11.68 23.17
N ALA A 747 -23.06 11.71 23.47
CA ALA A 747 -22.01 12.20 22.59
C ALA A 747 -21.32 11.02 21.89
N GLY A 748 -21.50 10.90 20.57
CA GLY A 748 -20.84 9.86 19.77
C GLY A 748 -19.33 10.11 19.58
N SER A 749 -18.61 9.06 19.21
CA SER A 749 -17.17 9.10 18.91
C SER A 749 -16.80 10.14 17.84
N GLY A 750 -15.62 10.74 18.00
CA GLY A 750 -15.00 11.57 16.96
C GLY A 750 -14.12 10.73 16.03
N LEU A 751 -14.40 10.77 14.72
CA LEU A 751 -13.54 10.21 13.67
C LEU A 751 -12.73 11.31 12.99
N ARG A 752 -11.48 11.03 12.68
CA ARG A 752 -10.52 11.95 12.05
C ARG A 752 -9.83 11.23 10.90
N ARG A 753 -9.68 11.88 9.74
CA ARG A 753 -8.82 11.36 8.67
C ARG A 753 -7.44 11.98 8.74
N LEU A 754 -6.42 11.17 8.51
CA LEU A 754 -5.02 11.55 8.53
C LEU A 754 -4.52 11.92 7.13
N ASN A 755 -3.68 12.95 7.04
CA ASN A 755 -2.75 13.09 5.93
C ASN A 755 -1.51 12.26 6.26
N VAL A 756 -1.27 11.19 5.51
CA VAL A 756 -0.16 10.27 5.80
C VAL A 756 0.93 10.34 4.72
N PRO A 757 2.20 9.98 5.05
CA PRO A 757 3.24 9.71 4.06
C PRO A 757 2.74 8.82 2.91
N GLY A 758 3.26 9.00 1.70
CA GLY A 758 2.76 8.30 0.52
C GLY A 758 1.39 8.81 0.00
N SER A 759 0.49 9.31 0.85
CA SER A 759 -0.80 9.91 0.45
C SER A 759 -0.76 11.45 0.28
N GLY A 760 0.44 12.04 0.36
CA GLY A 760 0.64 13.45 0.70
C GLY A 760 -0.09 14.45 -0.19
N LEU A 761 -1.15 15.08 0.34
CA LEU A 761 -1.86 16.19 -0.31
C LEU A 761 -0.93 17.40 -0.49
N LEU A 762 -0.33 17.55 -1.67
CA LEU A 762 0.45 18.74 -2.03
C LEU A 762 -0.39 20.03 -1.99
N GLY A 763 -1.69 19.91 -2.29
CA GLY A 763 -2.66 21.00 -2.17
C GLY A 763 -3.64 21.09 -3.33
N ARG A 764 -4.45 22.16 -3.31
CA ARG A 764 -5.51 22.44 -4.30
C ARG A 764 -5.10 23.52 -5.30
N PHE A 765 -5.47 23.34 -6.56
CA PHE A 765 -5.21 24.24 -7.68
C PHE A 765 -6.48 24.48 -8.52
N GLY A 766 -6.45 25.49 -9.40
CA GLY A 766 -7.66 25.98 -10.07
C GLY A 766 -8.38 27.02 -9.21
N THR A 767 -9.70 27.12 -9.30
CA THR A 767 -10.50 28.22 -8.69
C THR A 767 -10.81 27.99 -7.20
N VAL A 768 -9.75 27.92 -6.39
CA VAL A 768 -9.83 27.68 -4.93
C VAL A 768 -10.31 28.95 -4.21
N ASN A 769 -11.44 28.86 -3.50
CA ASN A 769 -12.06 29.97 -2.75
C ASN A 769 -12.23 31.24 -3.62
N GLY A 770 -12.73 31.07 -4.85
CA GLY A 770 -12.94 32.15 -5.82
C GLY A 770 -11.66 32.74 -6.43
N SER A 771 -10.48 32.22 -6.07
CA SER A 771 -9.18 32.71 -6.54
C SER A 771 -8.46 31.63 -7.36
N ASN A 772 -7.94 31.98 -8.55
CA ASN A 772 -7.19 31.04 -9.36
C ASN A 772 -5.79 30.79 -8.78
N ARG A 773 -5.60 29.60 -8.18
CA ARG A 773 -4.33 29.12 -7.61
C ARG A 773 -3.61 28.17 -8.56
N LYS A 774 -2.29 28.17 -8.45
CA LYS A 774 -1.39 27.14 -9.01
C LYS A 774 -0.78 26.38 -7.85
N LEU A 775 -0.41 25.13 -8.11
CA LEU A 775 0.38 24.32 -7.19
C LEU A 775 1.79 24.17 -7.76
N SER A 776 2.79 24.27 -6.90
CA SER A 776 4.19 24.05 -7.26
C SER A 776 4.90 23.29 -6.15
N PHE A 777 5.69 22.28 -6.51
CA PHE A 777 6.50 21.47 -5.61
C PHE A 777 7.84 21.12 -6.29
N VAL A 778 8.64 20.26 -5.68
CA VAL A 778 9.91 19.78 -6.24
C VAL A 778 9.92 18.25 -6.16
N ASP A 779 10.26 17.62 -7.27
CA ASP A 779 10.45 16.17 -7.43
C ASP A 779 11.86 15.76 -6.93
N ASN A 780 12.09 14.47 -6.67
CA ASN A 780 13.29 13.97 -5.97
C ASN A 780 14.63 14.25 -6.67
N ASP A 781 14.58 14.47 -7.97
CA ASP A 781 15.72 14.79 -8.83
C ASP A 781 16.03 16.30 -8.86
N GLY A 782 15.29 17.11 -8.08
CA GLY A 782 15.33 18.56 -8.11
C GLY A 782 14.45 19.20 -9.20
N THR A 783 13.62 18.43 -9.92
CA THR A 783 12.69 18.99 -10.91
C THR A 783 11.57 19.75 -10.22
N ARG A 784 11.55 21.08 -10.36
CA ARG A 784 10.44 21.90 -9.88
C ARG A 784 9.23 21.72 -10.80
N VAL A 785 8.21 21.02 -10.29
CA VAL A 785 6.93 20.82 -10.97
C VAL A 785 5.99 22.00 -10.66
N THR A 786 5.18 22.40 -11.63
CA THR A 786 4.11 23.38 -11.47
C THR A 786 2.86 22.93 -12.21
N ILE A 787 1.77 22.75 -11.46
CA ILE A 787 0.45 22.37 -11.96
C ILE A 787 -0.44 23.62 -11.93
N GLN A 788 -1.02 23.96 -13.08
CA GLN A 788 -1.99 25.04 -13.22
C GLN A 788 -3.26 24.51 -13.87
N MET A 789 -4.42 24.85 -13.31
CA MET A 789 -5.71 24.67 -13.96
C MET A 789 -6.33 26.02 -14.38
N VAL A 790 -7.19 25.98 -15.39
CA VAL A 790 -8.05 27.07 -15.86
C VAL A 790 -9.46 26.52 -16.03
N ASN A 791 -10.46 27.26 -15.53
CA ASN A 791 -11.88 26.88 -15.49
C ASN A 791 -12.12 25.53 -14.80
N GLY A 792 -12.07 25.51 -13.47
CA GLY A 792 -12.30 24.30 -12.68
C GLY A 792 -11.40 24.21 -11.46
N THR A 793 -11.50 23.11 -10.71
CA THR A 793 -10.77 22.89 -9.46
C THR A 793 -10.30 21.45 -9.34
N GLY A 794 -9.11 21.25 -8.76
CA GLY A 794 -8.58 19.93 -8.41
C GLY A 794 -7.56 19.97 -7.26
N LYS A 795 -7.11 18.79 -6.84
CA LYS A 795 -5.97 18.58 -5.94
C LYS A 795 -4.91 17.72 -6.59
N ALA A 796 -3.68 17.81 -6.10
CA ALA A 796 -2.65 16.81 -6.35
C ALA A 796 -2.23 16.16 -5.04
N LEU A 797 -2.00 14.85 -5.10
CA LEU A 797 -1.31 14.07 -4.09
C LEU A 797 0.08 13.71 -4.66
N TYR A 798 1.07 13.50 -3.79
CA TYR A 798 2.41 13.10 -4.18
C TYR A 798 2.98 12.20 -3.09
N ASP A 799 3.38 10.99 -3.48
CA ASP A 799 3.92 9.99 -2.56
C ASP A 799 5.40 10.20 -2.19
N GLY A 800 6.02 11.24 -2.77
CA GLY A 800 7.47 11.42 -2.71
C GLY A 800 8.22 10.79 -3.89
N SER A 801 7.54 10.43 -4.99
CA SER A 801 8.10 9.96 -6.26
C SER A 801 7.15 10.04 -7.47
N VAL A 802 5.83 9.99 -7.25
CA VAL A 802 4.79 9.97 -8.28
C VAL A 802 3.59 10.82 -7.83
N VAL A 803 2.94 11.50 -8.78
CA VAL A 803 1.80 12.39 -8.56
C VAL A 803 0.48 11.69 -8.90
N ASP A 804 -0.55 11.95 -8.10
CA ASP A 804 -1.95 11.65 -8.41
C ASP A 804 -2.76 12.94 -8.53
N LEU A 805 -3.69 13.03 -9.49
CA LEU A 805 -4.48 14.24 -9.78
C LEU A 805 -5.98 13.96 -9.75
N GLU A 806 -6.68 14.51 -8.76
CA GLU A 806 -8.15 14.45 -8.66
C GLU A 806 -8.76 15.81 -9.04
N ILE A 807 -9.50 15.86 -10.13
CA ILE A 807 -10.10 17.09 -10.68
C ILE A 807 -11.61 17.11 -10.44
N SER A 808 -11.99 17.53 -9.24
CA SER A 808 -13.37 17.57 -8.72
C SER A 808 -14.34 18.49 -9.48
N ASP A 809 -13.85 19.39 -10.35
CA ASP A 809 -14.66 20.28 -11.18
C ASP A 809 -13.98 20.45 -12.55
N SER A 810 -14.53 19.83 -13.60
CA SER A 810 -13.99 19.86 -14.97
C SER A 810 -15.07 19.78 -16.07
N SER A 811 -14.75 20.37 -17.23
CA SER A 811 -15.61 20.48 -18.42
C SER A 811 -14.77 20.60 -19.71
N GLU A 812 -15.40 20.54 -20.89
CA GLU A 812 -14.71 20.84 -22.17
C GLU A 812 -14.11 22.27 -22.26
N ALA A 813 -14.48 23.19 -21.35
CA ALA A 813 -13.85 24.51 -21.22
C ALA A 813 -12.59 24.52 -20.32
N SER A 814 -12.36 23.44 -19.56
CA SER A 814 -11.30 23.27 -18.57
C SER A 814 -9.97 22.91 -19.18
N LYS A 815 -8.87 23.37 -18.57
CA LYS A 815 -7.51 23.10 -19.03
C LYS A 815 -6.55 22.87 -17.86
N VAL A 816 -5.84 21.75 -17.87
CA VAL A 816 -4.72 21.45 -16.95
C VAL A 816 -3.40 21.62 -17.72
N ILE A 817 -2.44 22.29 -17.10
CA ILE A 817 -1.12 22.59 -17.63
C ILE A 817 -0.08 22.23 -16.57
N ILE A 818 0.79 21.28 -16.89
CA ILE A 818 1.92 20.88 -16.07
C ILE A 818 3.20 21.39 -16.73
N LYS A 819 4.12 21.91 -15.92
CA LYS A 819 5.44 22.40 -16.32
C LYS A 819 6.48 21.90 -15.34
N THR A 820 7.69 21.67 -15.83
CA THR A 820 8.84 21.15 -15.08
C THR A 820 10.07 21.99 -15.42
N VAL A 821 10.90 22.30 -14.42
CA VAL A 821 12.14 23.11 -14.55
C VAL A 821 13.17 22.64 -13.53
N GLY A 822 14.42 22.45 -13.94
CA GLY A 822 15.43 21.80 -13.10
C GLY A 822 15.38 20.27 -13.21
N GLY A 823 16.21 19.60 -12.41
CA GLY A 823 16.36 18.13 -12.40
C GLY A 823 16.55 17.50 -13.78
N ASP A 824 15.96 16.32 -13.96
CA ASP A 824 15.87 15.59 -15.22
C ASP A 824 14.78 16.13 -16.17
N GLY A 825 13.95 17.06 -15.66
CA GLY A 825 12.92 17.80 -16.38
C GLY A 825 11.60 17.06 -16.59
N LYS A 826 11.39 15.89 -16.00
CA LYS A 826 10.17 15.06 -16.13
C LYS A 826 9.29 15.17 -14.87
N VAL A 827 8.22 14.38 -14.84
CA VAL A 827 7.45 14.05 -13.63
C VAL A 827 6.74 12.72 -13.89
N SER A 828 6.55 11.90 -12.86
CA SER A 828 5.72 10.69 -12.95
C SER A 828 4.31 11.00 -12.46
N ILE A 829 3.30 10.52 -13.18
CA ILE A 829 1.89 10.61 -12.77
C ILE A 829 1.31 9.20 -12.79
N ARG A 830 0.69 8.77 -11.70
CA ARG A 830 0.01 7.47 -11.60
C ARG A 830 -1.43 7.66 -12.11
N HIS A 831 -2.30 8.33 -11.36
CA HIS A 831 -3.70 8.56 -11.73
C HIS A 831 -4.00 10.02 -12.10
N VAL A 832 -4.97 10.19 -13.00
CA VAL A 832 -5.63 11.47 -13.33
C VAL A 832 -7.12 11.22 -13.45
N GLU A 833 -7.87 11.53 -12.39
CA GLU A 833 -9.32 11.39 -12.35
C GLU A 833 -9.99 12.73 -12.67
N LEU A 834 -10.92 12.74 -13.62
CA LEU A 834 -11.68 13.93 -14.02
C LEU A 834 -13.16 13.75 -13.71
N ALA A 835 -13.75 14.63 -12.90
CA ALA A 835 -15.20 14.62 -12.61
C ALA A 835 -16.09 14.97 -13.84
N GLY A 836 -15.48 15.28 -14.99
CA GLY A 836 -16.15 15.64 -16.24
C GLY A 836 -15.19 15.58 -17.43
N GLY A 837 -15.62 16.15 -18.56
CA GLY A 837 -14.77 16.27 -19.76
C GLY A 837 -13.61 17.27 -19.56
N ILE A 838 -12.66 17.31 -20.50
CA ILE A 838 -11.58 18.32 -20.48
C ILE A 838 -11.22 18.84 -21.87
N GLY A 839 -11.02 20.15 -21.97
CA GLY A 839 -10.60 20.82 -23.21
C GLY A 839 -9.12 20.61 -23.54
N VAL A 840 -8.23 20.71 -22.54
CA VAL A 840 -6.79 20.44 -22.72
C VAL A 840 -6.16 19.85 -21.45
N PHE A 841 -5.54 18.68 -21.55
CA PHE A 841 -4.53 18.20 -20.63
C PHE A 841 -3.14 18.36 -21.26
N ASN A 842 -2.29 19.22 -20.70
CA ASN A 842 -0.98 19.58 -21.25
C ASN A 842 0.15 19.27 -20.26
N ALA A 843 0.68 18.05 -20.33
CA ALA A 843 1.73 17.52 -19.47
C ALA A 843 2.84 16.85 -20.30
N LYS A 844 3.43 17.60 -21.25
CA LYS A 844 4.43 17.11 -22.23
C LYS A 844 5.70 16.51 -21.64
N THR A 845 5.93 16.71 -20.35
CA THR A 845 7.07 16.17 -19.59
C THR A 845 6.66 15.08 -18.61
N ALA A 846 5.36 14.81 -18.45
CA ALA A 846 4.84 13.75 -17.59
C ALA A 846 4.77 12.40 -18.31
N THR A 847 5.21 11.34 -17.63
CA THR A 847 4.81 9.96 -17.94
C THR A 847 3.52 9.66 -17.18
N ILE A 848 2.52 9.08 -17.83
CA ILE A 848 1.37 8.48 -17.12
C ILE A 848 1.55 6.96 -17.11
N SER A 849 1.42 6.35 -15.93
CA SER A 849 1.57 4.89 -15.73
C SER A 849 0.36 4.18 -15.12
N GLY A 850 -0.60 4.92 -14.54
CA GLY A 850 -1.88 4.39 -14.07
C GLY A 850 -3.05 4.88 -14.92
N ALA A 851 -4.21 5.08 -14.29
CA ALA A 851 -5.44 5.44 -14.98
C ALA A 851 -5.56 6.96 -15.22
N PHE A 852 -5.78 7.38 -16.47
CA PHE A 852 -6.33 8.69 -16.82
C PHE A 852 -7.79 8.48 -17.23
N THR A 853 -8.75 9.02 -16.47
CA THR A 853 -10.17 8.79 -16.68
C THR A 853 -10.96 10.07 -16.86
N SER A 854 -12.04 9.99 -17.63
CA SER A 854 -13.05 11.03 -17.77
C SER A 854 -14.39 10.39 -18.10
N PRO A 855 -15.50 10.71 -17.41
CA PRO A 855 -16.84 10.32 -17.85
C PRO A 855 -17.32 11.15 -19.05
N GLY A 856 -16.53 12.14 -19.48
CA GLY A 856 -16.85 13.05 -20.57
C GLY A 856 -15.89 12.96 -21.75
N LYS A 857 -15.93 13.99 -22.59
CA LYS A 857 -15.11 14.12 -23.79
C LYS A 857 -13.76 14.77 -23.47
N VAL A 858 -12.69 14.26 -24.07
CA VAL A 858 -11.31 14.73 -23.85
C VAL A 858 -10.77 15.34 -25.15
N GLN A 859 -10.92 16.66 -25.33
CA GLN A 859 -10.60 17.30 -26.61
C GLN A 859 -9.09 17.24 -26.96
N LYS A 860 -8.19 17.27 -25.98
CA LYS A 860 -6.74 17.21 -26.25
C LYS A 860 -5.91 16.74 -25.06
N VAL A 861 -5.04 15.76 -25.31
CA VAL A 861 -4.03 15.25 -24.40
C VAL A 861 -2.64 15.44 -25.01
N MET A 862 -1.68 15.92 -24.20
CA MET A 862 -0.27 16.06 -24.57
C MET A 862 0.61 15.52 -23.44
N LEU A 863 1.36 14.43 -23.69
CA LEU A 863 2.15 13.70 -22.69
C LEU A 863 3.62 13.55 -23.11
N ARG A 864 4.49 13.16 -22.17
CA ARG A 864 5.80 12.58 -22.49
C ARG A 864 5.58 11.17 -23.04
N SER A 865 5.10 10.25 -22.21
CA SER A 865 4.83 8.84 -22.57
C SER A 865 3.58 8.33 -21.86
N LEU A 866 3.02 7.24 -22.36
CA LEU A 866 2.13 6.33 -21.62
C LEU A 866 2.89 5.02 -21.41
N ASP A 867 2.99 4.52 -20.18
CA ASP A 867 3.70 3.27 -19.90
C ASP A 867 3.03 2.46 -18.77
N GLY A 868 2.27 1.42 -19.12
CA GLY A 868 1.55 0.54 -18.19
C GLY A 868 0.10 0.94 -17.82
N GLY A 869 -0.41 2.05 -18.36
CA GLY A 869 -1.64 2.69 -17.88
C GLY A 869 -2.82 2.74 -18.86
N THR A 870 -4.01 3.06 -18.36
CA THR A 870 -5.26 3.16 -19.13
C THR A 870 -5.71 4.61 -19.27
N LEU A 871 -5.82 5.13 -20.50
CA LEU A 871 -6.40 6.44 -20.81
C LEU A 871 -7.81 6.24 -21.39
N ALA A 872 -8.83 6.43 -20.56
CA ALA A 872 -10.23 6.28 -20.95
C ALA A 872 -11.00 7.62 -20.92
N ALA A 873 -11.89 7.78 -21.88
CA ALA A 873 -12.82 8.90 -21.97
C ALA A 873 -14.21 8.38 -22.34
N GLY A 874 -15.24 8.69 -21.56
CA GLY A 874 -16.64 8.30 -21.82
C GLY A 874 -17.19 8.89 -23.11
N GLY A 875 -16.61 10.00 -23.59
CA GLY A 875 -16.81 10.54 -24.92
C GLY A 875 -15.57 10.44 -25.82
N GLY A 876 -15.61 11.12 -26.97
CA GLY A 876 -14.49 11.12 -27.94
C GLY A 876 -13.18 11.73 -27.41
N ILE A 877 -12.06 11.24 -27.93
CA ILE A 877 -10.74 11.86 -27.74
C ILE A 877 -10.42 12.71 -28.97
N GLY A 878 -10.17 14.01 -28.80
CA GLY A 878 -9.82 14.86 -29.95
C GLY A 878 -8.42 14.55 -30.46
N GLN A 879 -7.39 15.02 -29.75
CA GLN A 879 -5.99 14.78 -30.13
C GLN A 879 -5.20 14.14 -28.98
N LEU A 880 -4.64 12.95 -29.21
CA LEU A 880 -3.63 12.34 -28.35
C LEU A 880 -2.24 12.59 -28.95
N LEU A 881 -1.41 13.37 -28.25
CA LEU A 881 -0.06 13.73 -28.70
C LEU A 881 0.98 13.25 -27.67
N VAL A 882 1.86 12.32 -28.04
CA VAL A 882 2.82 11.66 -27.14
C VAL A 882 4.26 11.93 -27.62
N GLY A 883 5.09 12.45 -26.72
CA GLY A 883 6.46 12.89 -27.00
C GLY A 883 7.51 11.77 -27.11
N GLY A 884 7.24 10.64 -26.46
CA GLY A 884 8.00 9.38 -26.46
C GLY A 884 7.09 8.24 -26.93
N GLU A 885 7.08 7.13 -26.19
CA GLU A 885 6.34 5.90 -26.55
C GLU A 885 4.95 5.81 -25.87
N VAL A 886 4.11 4.93 -26.42
CA VAL A 886 2.92 4.36 -25.76
C VAL A 886 3.20 2.87 -25.59
N LYS A 887 3.38 2.41 -24.34
CA LYS A 887 3.87 1.06 -24.02
C LYS A 887 2.97 0.39 -23.01
N ASN A 888 2.62 -0.88 -23.22
CA ASN A 888 1.78 -1.69 -22.33
C ASN A 888 0.52 -0.94 -21.84
N SER A 889 -0.06 -0.10 -22.70
CA SER A 889 -1.07 0.89 -22.32
C SER A 889 -2.38 0.66 -23.07
N VAL A 890 -3.48 1.05 -22.46
CA VAL A 890 -4.81 1.02 -23.06
C VAL A 890 -5.26 2.46 -23.31
N VAL A 891 -5.88 2.73 -24.46
CA VAL A 891 -6.45 4.05 -24.80
C VAL A 891 -7.84 3.85 -25.37
N LEU A 892 -8.88 4.34 -24.71
CA LEU A 892 -10.28 4.15 -25.08
C LEU A 892 -11.00 5.50 -25.22
N ALA A 893 -11.55 5.76 -26.40
CA ALA A 893 -12.62 6.74 -26.57
C ALA A 893 -13.96 6.01 -26.53
N GLY A 894 -14.92 6.53 -25.76
CA GLY A 894 -16.23 5.90 -25.55
C GLY A 894 -16.29 4.93 -24.37
N ALA A 895 -15.41 5.04 -23.37
CA ALA A 895 -15.42 4.20 -22.16
C ALA A 895 -15.30 5.05 -20.88
N SER A 896 -16.27 4.90 -19.97
CA SER A 896 -16.27 5.53 -18.64
C SER A 896 -16.10 4.44 -17.57
N LEU A 897 -14.94 4.45 -16.90
CA LEU A 897 -14.44 3.33 -16.10
C LEU A 897 -14.93 3.31 -14.64
N GLY A 898 -16.25 3.15 -14.45
CA GLY A 898 -16.83 2.96 -13.12
C GLY A 898 -16.47 4.06 -12.09
N ALA A 899 -16.15 3.62 -10.87
CA ALA A 899 -15.70 4.44 -9.74
C ALA A 899 -14.35 3.96 -9.15
N ASP A 900 -13.92 2.75 -9.52
CA ASP A 900 -12.58 2.19 -9.34
C ASP A 900 -11.59 2.64 -10.43
N ASN A 901 -12.06 3.32 -11.49
CA ASN A 901 -11.23 3.86 -12.57
C ASN A 901 -10.45 2.78 -13.35
N ALA A 902 -10.94 1.54 -13.32
CA ALA A 902 -10.39 0.35 -13.97
C ALA A 902 -11.41 -0.24 -14.95
N LEU A 903 -10.97 -1.09 -15.87
CA LEU A 903 -11.87 -1.80 -16.79
C LEU A 903 -12.65 -2.91 -16.05
N GLY A 904 -13.96 -2.95 -16.28
CA GLY A 904 -14.88 -3.97 -15.77
C GLY A 904 -15.85 -3.47 -14.72
N GLY A 905 -15.69 -3.99 -13.50
CA GLY A 905 -16.50 -3.70 -12.32
C GLY A 905 -17.99 -4.08 -12.44
N THR A 906 -18.75 -3.81 -11.37
CA THR A 906 -20.22 -3.94 -11.36
C THR A 906 -20.85 -2.87 -10.46
N GLY A 907 -22.16 -2.62 -10.60
CA GLY A 907 -22.87 -1.63 -9.78
C GLY A 907 -22.38 -0.21 -10.03
N VAL A 908 -21.75 0.41 -9.02
CA VAL A 908 -21.12 1.75 -9.15
C VAL A 908 -19.76 1.70 -9.86
N ASN A 909 -19.14 0.52 -9.93
CA ASN A 909 -17.90 0.27 -10.65
C ASN A 909 -18.14 -0.19 -12.10
N ALA A 910 -19.40 -0.31 -12.55
CA ALA A 910 -19.70 -0.82 -13.89
C ALA A 910 -19.24 0.15 -14.98
N ASP A 911 -18.43 -0.34 -15.92
CA ASP A 911 -18.11 0.37 -17.16
C ASP A 911 -19.36 0.85 -17.91
N VAL A 912 -19.29 2.07 -18.46
CA VAL A 912 -20.28 2.57 -19.42
C VAL A 912 -19.59 2.84 -20.76
N PHE A 913 -19.89 1.99 -21.74
CA PHE A 913 -19.41 2.12 -23.11
C PHE A 913 -20.38 2.90 -24.00
N SER A 914 -19.86 3.67 -24.95
CA SER A 914 -20.62 4.43 -25.95
C SER A 914 -19.86 4.59 -27.27
N ALA A 915 -20.59 4.90 -28.34
CA ALA A 915 -19.97 5.16 -29.64
C ALA A 915 -19.20 6.49 -29.65
N ALA A 916 -17.92 6.46 -30.04
CA ALA A 916 -17.04 7.62 -29.88
C ALA A 916 -15.82 7.58 -30.80
N ALA A 917 -15.37 8.76 -31.25
CA ALA A 917 -14.24 8.91 -32.17
C ALA A 917 -12.93 9.35 -31.49
N ILE A 918 -11.79 8.93 -32.06
CA ILE A 918 -10.47 9.56 -31.84
C ILE A 918 -10.11 10.40 -33.07
N THR A 919 -9.93 11.72 -32.97
CA THR A 919 -9.70 12.54 -34.19
C THR A 919 -8.27 12.37 -34.74
N ALA A 920 -7.24 12.36 -33.88
CA ALA A 920 -5.87 12.08 -34.29
C ALA A 920 -4.97 11.56 -33.16
N ILE A 921 -4.20 10.51 -33.44
CA ILE A 921 -3.13 9.97 -32.59
C ILE A 921 -1.78 10.34 -33.21
N ASN A 922 -0.88 10.94 -32.42
CA ASN A 922 0.47 11.29 -32.85
C ASN A 922 1.50 10.93 -31.77
N VAL A 923 2.19 9.80 -31.95
CA VAL A 923 3.26 9.27 -31.10
C VAL A 923 4.60 9.51 -31.80
N LYS A 924 5.57 10.11 -31.09
CA LYS A 924 6.92 10.37 -31.63
C LYS A 924 7.87 9.19 -31.50
N GLY A 925 7.70 8.36 -30.46
CA GLY A 925 8.32 7.04 -30.33
C GLY A 925 7.44 5.96 -30.95
N ALA A 926 7.57 4.71 -30.48
CA ALA A 926 6.75 3.59 -30.91
C ALA A 926 5.46 3.45 -30.10
N VAL A 927 4.54 2.61 -30.61
CA VAL A 927 3.47 1.99 -29.83
C VAL A 927 3.84 0.50 -29.62
N ARG A 928 3.80 0.03 -28.37
CA ARG A 928 4.26 -1.31 -27.97
C ARG A 928 3.29 -2.01 -27.04
N GLY A 929 2.94 -3.27 -27.30
CA GLY A 929 2.02 -4.07 -26.48
C GLY A 929 0.75 -3.33 -26.03
N SER A 930 0.21 -2.42 -26.85
CA SER A 930 -0.81 -1.44 -26.43
C SER A 930 -2.08 -1.52 -27.27
N VAL A 931 -3.23 -1.31 -26.65
CA VAL A 931 -4.54 -1.27 -27.31
C VAL A 931 -5.02 0.17 -27.42
N ILE A 932 -5.40 0.61 -28.62
CA ILE A 932 -5.97 1.95 -28.86
C ILE A 932 -7.29 1.81 -29.60
N ALA A 933 -8.42 2.00 -28.92
CA ALA A 933 -9.74 1.76 -29.48
C ALA A 933 -10.69 2.96 -29.38
N ALA A 934 -11.66 2.99 -30.29
CA ALA A 934 -12.71 4.00 -30.37
C ALA A 934 -14.08 3.31 -30.48
N GLY A 935 -14.95 3.54 -29.49
CA GLY A 935 -16.28 2.94 -29.38
C GLY A 935 -16.32 1.44 -29.11
N LEU A 936 -15.19 0.85 -28.69
CA LEU A 936 -15.12 -0.56 -28.32
C LEU A 936 -15.79 -0.78 -26.95
N SER A 937 -16.82 -1.62 -26.93
CA SER A 937 -17.44 -2.14 -25.71
C SER A 937 -16.89 -3.53 -25.43
N THR A 938 -16.50 -3.78 -24.18
CA THR A 938 -16.15 -5.14 -23.72
C THR A 938 -17.33 -5.82 -23.05
N ALA A 939 -17.31 -7.16 -23.00
CA ALA A 939 -18.34 -7.96 -22.32
C ALA A 939 -17.90 -8.42 -20.91
N ASN A 940 -16.60 -8.35 -20.61
CA ASN A 940 -15.97 -9.02 -19.47
C ASN A 940 -14.65 -8.35 -19.01
N ALA A 941 -14.42 -7.08 -19.36
CA ALA A 941 -13.16 -6.33 -19.16
C ALA A 941 -11.93 -6.83 -19.94
N THR A 942 -11.98 -8.01 -20.57
CA THR A 942 -10.88 -8.51 -21.40
C THR A 942 -10.98 -7.92 -22.80
N LEU A 943 -10.02 -7.06 -23.15
CA LEU A 943 -9.98 -6.43 -24.48
C LEU A 943 -9.58 -7.44 -25.57
N LEU A 944 -10.27 -7.33 -26.71
CA LEU A 944 -9.99 -8.01 -27.98
C LEU A 944 -10.30 -9.51 -27.98
N ASP A 945 -11.28 -9.93 -27.20
CA ASP A 945 -11.85 -11.29 -27.24
C ASP A 945 -13.06 -11.41 -28.19
N ALA A 946 -13.81 -12.52 -28.12
CA ALA A 946 -14.96 -12.79 -28.99
C ALA A 946 -16.30 -12.15 -28.52
N GLY A 947 -16.33 -11.53 -27.34
CA GLY A 947 -17.47 -10.77 -26.80
C GLY A 947 -17.39 -9.26 -27.07
N ASP A 948 -16.21 -8.75 -27.38
CA ASP A 948 -15.98 -7.34 -27.74
C ASP A 948 -16.81 -6.90 -28.97
N THR A 949 -17.33 -5.68 -28.94
CA THR A 949 -18.14 -5.11 -30.04
C THR A 949 -17.90 -3.62 -30.20
N ILE A 950 -17.71 -3.16 -31.44
CA ILE A 950 -17.65 -1.73 -31.77
C ILE A 950 -19.07 -1.17 -31.85
N LEU A 951 -19.41 -0.28 -30.91
CA LEU A 951 -20.71 0.40 -30.84
C LEU A 951 -20.80 1.46 -31.94
N ASP A 952 -21.84 1.39 -32.78
CA ASP A 952 -22.00 2.23 -33.99
C ASP A 952 -20.68 2.47 -34.78
N PRO A 953 -20.24 1.47 -35.58
CA PRO A 953 -19.03 1.55 -36.39
C PRO A 953 -18.93 2.78 -37.33
N ALA A 954 -20.05 3.47 -37.62
CA ALA A 954 -20.06 4.65 -38.48
C ALA A 954 -19.63 5.95 -37.75
N THR A 955 -19.78 6.02 -36.42
CA THR A 955 -19.32 7.16 -35.61
C THR A 955 -18.12 6.82 -34.73
N SER A 956 -17.90 5.55 -34.44
CA SER A 956 -16.74 5.02 -33.70
C SER A 956 -15.53 4.87 -34.60
N VAL A 957 -14.81 5.99 -34.81
CA VAL A 957 -13.78 6.12 -35.84
C VAL A 957 -12.47 6.71 -35.32
N ILE A 958 -11.33 6.28 -35.88
CA ILE A 958 -10.00 6.85 -35.63
C ILE A 958 -9.54 7.63 -36.87
N GLY A 959 -9.61 8.96 -36.82
CA GLY A 959 -9.39 9.82 -38.00
C GLY A 959 -7.98 9.77 -38.60
N SER A 960 -6.95 9.57 -37.77
CA SER A 960 -5.57 9.36 -38.23
C SER A 960 -4.65 8.80 -37.13
N VAL A 961 -3.62 8.05 -37.55
CA VAL A 961 -2.61 7.43 -36.67
C VAL A 961 -1.21 7.73 -37.18
N PHE A 962 -0.42 8.45 -36.40
CA PHE A 962 1.00 8.69 -36.69
C PHE A 962 1.84 8.15 -35.54
N ALA A 963 2.68 7.14 -35.78
CA ALA A 963 3.61 6.61 -34.79
C ALA A 963 5.01 6.54 -35.42
N LYS A 964 5.86 7.52 -35.15
CA LYS A 964 7.15 7.66 -35.86
C LYS A 964 8.14 6.53 -35.53
N GLY A 965 8.06 5.93 -34.33
CA GLY A 965 8.80 4.72 -33.98
C GLY A 965 8.14 3.41 -34.43
N GLY A 966 7.01 3.49 -35.15
CA GLY A 966 6.21 2.34 -35.56
C GLY A 966 5.18 1.89 -34.51
N VAL A 967 4.52 0.78 -34.82
CA VAL A 967 3.59 0.05 -33.95
C VAL A 967 4.01 -1.42 -34.02
N ASP A 968 4.21 -2.09 -32.90
CA ASP A 968 4.61 -3.50 -32.90
C ASP A 968 3.44 -4.47 -33.23
N ALA A 969 3.73 -5.76 -33.34
CA ALA A 969 2.74 -6.77 -33.71
C ALA A 969 1.77 -7.11 -32.56
N ALA A 970 2.18 -6.91 -31.31
CA ALA A 970 1.36 -7.10 -30.11
C ALA A 970 0.30 -6.00 -29.98
N SER A 971 0.64 -4.76 -30.35
CA SER A 971 -0.28 -3.62 -30.33
C SER A 971 -1.43 -3.76 -31.33
N LYS A 972 -2.57 -3.16 -30.99
CA LYS A 972 -3.83 -3.24 -31.76
C LYS A 972 -4.54 -1.89 -31.75
N ILE A 973 -5.09 -1.49 -32.89
CA ILE A 973 -5.79 -0.22 -33.09
C ILE A 973 -7.17 -0.53 -33.68
N VAL A 974 -8.24 -0.18 -32.97
CA VAL A 974 -9.57 -0.78 -33.16
C VAL A 974 -10.66 0.27 -33.28
N ALA A 975 -11.28 0.38 -34.45
CA ALA A 975 -12.42 1.28 -34.69
C ALA A 975 -13.14 0.93 -36.00
N GLY A 976 -14.45 1.14 -36.05
CA GLY A 976 -15.29 0.81 -37.21
C GLY A 976 -14.91 1.52 -38.51
N ALA A 977 -14.16 2.63 -38.41
CA ALA A 977 -13.33 3.12 -39.50
C ALA A 977 -12.02 3.74 -38.97
N ILE A 978 -10.90 3.44 -39.64
CA ILE A 978 -9.58 4.01 -39.32
C ILE A 978 -9.03 4.68 -40.57
N GLY A 979 -8.79 5.98 -40.46
CA GLY A 979 -8.27 6.83 -41.52
C GLY A 979 -6.77 6.66 -41.78
N LYS A 980 -6.08 7.76 -42.12
CA LYS A 980 -4.68 7.68 -42.58
C LYS A 980 -3.74 7.25 -41.45
N ALA A 981 -3.07 6.11 -41.63
CA ALA A 981 -2.03 5.63 -40.73
C ALA A 981 -0.62 5.72 -41.36
N LYS A 982 0.37 6.16 -40.59
CA LYS A 982 1.78 6.22 -40.99
C LYS A 982 2.71 5.80 -39.84
N ILE A 983 3.34 4.62 -39.95
CA ILE A 983 3.90 3.88 -38.81
C ILE A 983 5.13 2.96 -39.11
N PRO A 984 6.32 3.47 -39.48
CA PRO A 984 6.69 4.87 -39.71
C PRO A 984 6.39 5.36 -41.12
N ASP A 985 6.14 4.45 -42.06
CA ASP A 985 5.75 4.72 -43.45
C ASP A 985 4.22 4.62 -43.63
N LEU A 986 3.71 5.16 -44.74
CA LEU A 986 2.27 5.11 -45.03
C LEU A 986 1.84 3.66 -45.27
N ILE A 987 0.78 3.22 -44.59
CA ILE A 987 0.21 1.87 -44.71
C ILE A 987 -1.26 1.93 -45.14
N ASP A 988 -1.77 0.79 -45.61
CA ASP A 988 -3.20 0.57 -45.81
C ASP A 988 -3.79 -0.10 -44.55
N THR A 989 -4.61 0.66 -43.81
CA THR A 989 -5.24 0.19 -42.57
C THR A 989 -6.18 -0.98 -42.79
N ALA A 990 -6.74 -1.15 -44.00
CA ALA A 990 -7.68 -2.25 -44.29
C ALA A 990 -7.00 -3.63 -44.46
N THR A 991 -5.65 -3.69 -44.43
CA THR A 991 -4.89 -4.94 -44.66
C THR A 991 -3.82 -5.22 -43.61
N ASP A 992 -3.57 -4.29 -42.68
CA ASP A 992 -2.50 -4.39 -41.70
C ASP A 992 -3.01 -5.02 -40.38
N PRO A 993 -2.47 -6.15 -39.90
CA PRO A 993 -3.00 -6.89 -38.73
C PRO A 993 -2.76 -6.20 -37.37
N ARG A 994 -2.27 -4.96 -37.38
CA ARG A 994 -2.28 -4.06 -36.21
C ARG A 994 -3.57 -3.22 -36.13
N PHE A 995 -4.45 -3.32 -37.14
CA PHE A 995 -5.68 -2.56 -37.29
C PHE A 995 -6.88 -3.51 -37.37
N GLN A 996 -7.97 -3.18 -36.68
CA GLN A 996 -9.20 -3.98 -36.60
C GLN A 996 -10.44 -3.08 -36.69
N PHE A 997 -11.54 -3.63 -37.21
CA PHE A 997 -12.78 -2.94 -37.60
C PHE A 997 -14.00 -3.80 -37.26
#